data_AF-A0A3A5VZP2-F1
#
_entry.id   AF-A0A3A5VZP2-F1
#
_cell.length_a   1.000
_cell.length_b   1.000
_cell.length_c   1.000
_cell.angle_alpha   90.00
_cell.angle_beta   90.00
_cell.angle_gamma   90.00
#
_symmetry.space_group_name_H-M   'P 1'
#
loop_
_entity.id
_entity.type
_entity.pdbx_description
1 polymer ?
#
loop_
_entity_poly.entity_id
_entity_poly.type
_entity_poly.pdbx_seq_one_letter_code
_entity_poly.pdbx_strand_id
1 'polypeptide(L)'
;MSVKQESSIKLQPLRPRVFEGWILPLRMPVHLPNSESDSIGNFNRLSASQVNAWKACPRLWFYEKVRRLVMPQIPILFVGRAVEEAICQTLKESPCLVMASAPSDVYAPTPLDDEGRPNREHEGSWPAEQLLTLPEKHWPQNKDELLVWATTRVRTHLKASLENMKIEWSKHDRKAGRWEDVDVERCQMMATNGILMHINEVENCLTSVSKKILEEWRNGARTQWPAPDGRGFQLDQHPLSQDGDVTWIEAWEISRPWFVDPDAKPFSMNAVHPEHWFQGEYDLVYSWDGSIRIIDIKASLGNNDRSGDYVKQLRMYAFLWWHTHEKQQEVDGLEIWYLAANSQKMIEKPTIEEMDEMGSELKELWSQLREVTPDIEQCPPKPAPMRSFEPGGVPSDKPAKQTRCERCDWSIICPNGTGHDEHPHGGTYQLPGSYAEIEGDPIDELEDRHDIIGHVHTLIHSQSGRAPRITITQSNNAFADVQVKAMIHSDGTPTVPEGLEKGDLVRVEKAIFQLNYKGAIVLKIDPFARIVKLDSDEKVTMSLLKPRARWNIMGTVVYRTEKRGESARGEWCRRGLMILDNTGAIKVEGWQADWGPQYDMLELGDTVIITNVGMNGWAALTTGEIYRASRLHIVADN
;
A
#
# COMPACT_ATOMS: atom_id res chain seq x y z
N MET A 1 -23.85 -55.86 47.64
CA MET A 1 -22.74 -54.92 47.91
C MET A 1 -21.91 -54.83 46.65
N SER A 2 -21.68 -53.59 46.20
CA SER A 2 -21.27 -53.19 44.84
C SER A 2 -20.12 -54.00 44.24
N VAL A 3 -20.35 -54.55 43.04
CA VAL A 3 -19.37 -55.22 42.18
C VAL A 3 -18.99 -54.25 41.07
N LYS A 4 -17.68 -54.10 40.87
CA LYS A 4 -17.02 -53.38 39.77
C LYS A 4 -17.67 -53.66 38.42
N GLN A 5 -17.88 -52.61 37.64
CA GLN A 5 -18.09 -52.74 36.20
C GLN A 5 -17.23 -51.72 35.46
N GLU A 6 -16.14 -52.22 34.87
CA GLU A 6 -15.36 -51.54 33.85
C GLU A 6 -16.25 -51.36 32.61
N SER A 7 -16.35 -50.13 32.10
CA SER A 7 -16.94 -49.85 30.80
C SER A 7 -15.87 -49.27 29.88
N SER A 8 -15.40 -50.12 28.97
CA SER A 8 -14.57 -49.77 27.82
C SER A 8 -15.35 -48.85 26.86
N ILE A 9 -14.90 -47.62 26.67
CA ILE A 9 -15.34 -46.80 25.54
C ILE A 9 -14.22 -46.88 24.50
N LYS A 10 -14.48 -47.65 23.44
CA LYS A 10 -13.65 -47.71 22.23
C LYS A 10 -13.65 -46.32 21.59
N LEU A 11 -12.48 -45.67 21.59
CA LEU A 11 -12.18 -44.56 20.70
C LEU A 11 -12.30 -45.07 19.26
N GLN A 12 -13.38 -44.69 18.57
CA GLN A 12 -13.41 -44.75 17.12
C GLN A 12 -12.44 -43.69 16.59
N PRO A 13 -11.53 -44.02 15.65
CA PRO A 13 -10.77 -43.00 14.96
C PRO A 13 -11.77 -42.16 14.16
N LEU A 14 -11.89 -40.88 14.51
CA LEU A 14 -12.51 -39.89 13.65
C LEU A 14 -11.75 -39.94 12.32
N ARG A 15 -12.36 -40.55 11.31
CA ARG A 15 -11.90 -40.44 9.93
C ARG A 15 -11.82 -38.94 9.59
N PRO A 16 -10.84 -38.51 8.79
CA PRO A 16 -10.84 -37.16 8.27
C PRO A 16 -12.19 -36.95 7.57
N ARG A 17 -12.93 -35.91 7.98
CA ARG A 17 -13.98 -35.38 7.12
C ARG A 17 -13.26 -34.86 5.89
N VAL A 18 -13.26 -35.66 4.84
CA VAL A 18 -13.04 -35.16 3.49
C VAL A 18 -14.12 -34.11 3.30
N PHE A 19 -13.72 -32.83 3.23
CA PHE A 19 -14.60 -31.72 2.90
C PHE A 19 -14.97 -31.87 1.42
N GLU A 20 -15.95 -32.73 1.13
CA GLU A 20 -16.61 -32.79 -0.17
C GLU A 20 -17.59 -31.61 -0.29
N GLY A 21 -17.41 -30.79 -1.33
CA GLY A 21 -18.48 -29.98 -1.89
C GLY A 21 -18.63 -28.55 -1.38
N TRP A 22 -17.60 -27.72 -1.55
CA TRP A 22 -17.85 -26.32 -1.88
C TRP A 22 -17.69 -26.18 -3.39
N ILE A 23 -18.81 -26.07 -4.10
CA ILE A 23 -18.79 -25.40 -5.40
C ILE A 23 -18.41 -23.96 -5.04
N LEU A 24 -17.16 -23.56 -5.27
CA LEU A 24 -16.78 -22.14 -5.18
C LEU A 24 -17.82 -21.35 -5.99
N PRO A 25 -18.38 -20.25 -5.48
CA PRO A 25 -19.23 -19.40 -6.29
C PRO A 25 -18.37 -18.91 -7.45
N LEU A 26 -18.65 -19.38 -8.66
CA LEU A 26 -18.09 -18.82 -9.89
C LEU A 26 -18.29 -17.30 -9.82
N ARG A 27 -17.25 -16.51 -10.18
CA ARG A 27 -17.28 -15.03 -10.29
C ARG A 27 -16.96 -14.24 -9.02
N MET A 28 -15.82 -14.49 -8.35
CA MET A 28 -15.43 -13.71 -7.16
C MET A 28 -14.13 -12.93 -7.39
N PRO A 29 -14.15 -11.59 -7.31
CA PRO A 29 -12.98 -10.75 -7.60
C PRO A 29 -11.97 -10.67 -6.46
N VAL A 30 -12.35 -11.09 -5.25
CA VAL A 30 -11.47 -11.08 -4.07
C VAL A 30 -11.17 -12.52 -3.68
N HIS A 31 -9.89 -12.84 -3.57
CA HIS A 31 -9.42 -14.14 -3.09
C HIS A 31 -8.35 -13.92 -2.02
N LEU A 32 -8.79 -13.96 -0.76
CA LEU A 32 -7.93 -13.71 0.39
C LEU A 32 -7.11 -14.97 0.73
N PRO A 33 -5.86 -14.81 1.16
CA PRO A 33 -5.03 -15.93 1.60
C PRO A 33 -5.56 -16.49 2.93
N ASN A 34 -5.39 -17.79 3.16
CA ASN A 34 -5.61 -18.36 4.48
C ASN A 34 -4.39 -18.06 5.36
N SER A 35 -4.60 -17.22 6.38
CA SER A 35 -3.56 -16.73 7.29
C SER A 35 -2.78 -17.85 8.00
N GLU A 36 -3.41 -18.99 8.28
CA GLU A 36 -2.74 -20.13 8.92
C GLU A 36 -1.73 -20.83 7.99
N SER A 37 -1.93 -20.71 6.68
CA SER A 37 -1.11 -21.36 5.65
C SER A 37 -0.20 -20.41 4.87
N ASP A 38 -0.36 -19.10 5.06
CA ASP A 38 0.41 -18.08 4.35
C ASP A 38 1.79 -17.89 4.98
N SER A 39 2.77 -18.65 4.46
CA SER A 39 4.18 -18.53 4.85
C SER A 39 4.94 -17.39 4.17
N ILE A 40 4.34 -16.70 3.19
CA ILE A 40 4.99 -15.62 2.42
C ILE A 40 4.67 -14.27 3.04
N GLY A 41 3.41 -14.06 3.38
CA GLY A 41 2.91 -12.82 3.97
C GLY A 41 2.80 -11.66 2.98
N ASN A 42 2.11 -10.60 3.41
CA ASN A 42 1.66 -9.50 2.54
C ASN A 42 2.80 -8.70 1.87
N PHE A 43 3.99 -8.62 2.48
CA PHE A 43 5.09 -7.75 2.01
C PHE A 43 6.06 -8.42 1.02
N ASN A 44 6.04 -9.76 0.96
CA ASN A 44 6.93 -10.55 0.10
C ASN A 44 6.26 -11.06 -1.18
N ARG A 45 4.97 -10.75 -1.40
CA ARG A 45 4.29 -11.09 -2.64
C ARG A 45 4.80 -10.23 -3.80
N LEU A 46 4.92 -10.84 -4.97
CA LEU A 46 5.16 -10.14 -6.23
C LEU A 46 3.85 -9.51 -6.73
N SER A 47 3.95 -8.41 -7.45
CA SER A 47 2.82 -7.75 -8.11
C SER A 47 3.14 -7.38 -9.54
N ALA A 48 2.10 -7.14 -10.36
CA ALA A 48 2.26 -6.71 -11.75
C ALA A 48 3.14 -5.46 -11.90
N SER A 49 3.02 -4.49 -10.99
CA SER A 49 3.86 -3.28 -11.00
C SER A 49 5.33 -3.57 -10.73
N GLN A 50 5.65 -4.54 -9.86
CA GLN A 50 7.02 -4.98 -9.62
C GLN A 50 7.60 -5.73 -10.80
N VAL A 51 6.81 -6.62 -11.42
CA VAL A 51 7.21 -7.33 -12.66
C VAL A 51 7.51 -6.34 -13.76
N ASN A 52 6.62 -5.36 -13.98
CA ASN A 52 6.80 -4.34 -15.00
C ASN A 52 8.02 -3.45 -14.71
N ALA A 53 8.24 -3.05 -13.46
CA ALA A 53 9.43 -2.29 -13.07
C ALA A 53 10.73 -3.06 -13.33
N TRP A 54 10.78 -4.35 -12.96
CA TRP A 54 11.93 -5.22 -13.24
C TRP A 54 12.19 -5.37 -14.75
N LYS A 55 11.15 -5.73 -15.51
CA LYS A 55 11.24 -5.89 -16.98
C LYS A 55 11.59 -4.56 -17.68
N ALA A 56 11.24 -3.42 -17.10
CA ALA A 56 11.58 -2.10 -17.64
C ALA A 56 13.03 -1.70 -17.33
N CYS A 57 13.51 -1.90 -16.11
CA CYS A 57 14.90 -1.67 -15.72
C CYS A 57 15.21 -2.35 -14.38
N PRO A 58 16.01 -3.44 -14.36
CA PRO A 58 16.40 -4.12 -13.12
C PRO A 58 17.06 -3.18 -12.11
N ARG A 59 17.92 -2.27 -12.59
CA ARG A 59 18.57 -1.29 -11.71
C ARG A 59 17.61 -0.31 -11.05
N LEU A 60 16.59 0.17 -11.78
CA LEU A 60 15.56 1.03 -11.20
C LEU A 60 14.78 0.28 -10.12
N TRP A 61 14.41 -0.98 -10.40
CA TRP A 61 13.76 -1.84 -9.41
C TRP A 61 14.63 -2.00 -8.16
N PHE A 62 15.93 -2.23 -8.31
CA PHE A 62 16.86 -2.36 -7.18
C PHE A 62 16.90 -1.09 -6.33
N TYR A 63 17.03 0.08 -6.95
CA TYR A 63 17.02 1.35 -6.22
C TYR A 63 15.71 1.57 -5.45
N GLU A 64 14.56 1.24 -6.03
CA GLU A 64 13.28 1.50 -5.38
C GLU A 64 12.87 0.43 -4.36
N LYS A 65 13.22 -0.84 -4.60
CA LYS A 65 12.73 -1.98 -3.78
C LYS A 65 13.76 -2.48 -2.80
N VAL A 66 15.04 -2.49 -3.16
CA VAL A 66 16.14 -2.93 -2.28
C VAL A 66 16.69 -1.72 -1.51
N ARG A 67 17.10 -0.65 -2.22
CA ARG A 67 17.61 0.59 -1.58
C ARG A 67 16.50 1.51 -1.05
N ARG A 68 15.23 1.20 -1.32
CA ARG A 68 14.04 1.94 -0.83
C ARG A 68 14.06 3.43 -1.18
N LEU A 69 14.65 3.77 -2.33
CA LEU A 69 14.60 5.12 -2.85
C LEU A 69 13.17 5.43 -3.32
N VAL A 70 12.64 6.58 -2.91
CA VAL A 70 11.24 6.95 -3.18
C VAL A 70 11.21 8.05 -4.22
N MET A 71 10.66 7.85 -5.41
CA MET A 71 10.56 8.88 -6.46
C MET A 71 9.88 10.18 -5.95
N PRO A 72 10.14 11.35 -6.57
CA PRO A 72 9.45 12.59 -6.20
C PRO A 72 7.94 12.45 -6.35
N GLN A 73 7.20 12.89 -5.33
CA GLN A 73 5.74 12.81 -5.30
C GLN A 73 5.14 14.07 -5.91
N ILE A 74 4.76 13.99 -7.18
CA ILE A 74 4.16 15.09 -7.95
C ILE A 74 2.62 14.99 -7.97
N PRO A 75 1.87 16.12 -8.04
CA PRO A 75 0.41 16.13 -7.95
C PRO A 75 -0.31 15.18 -8.90
N ILE A 76 0.19 15.02 -10.14
CA ILE A 76 -0.43 14.15 -11.14
C ILE A 76 -0.56 12.68 -10.71
N LEU A 77 0.32 12.19 -9.81
CA LEU A 77 0.22 10.84 -9.26
C LEU A 77 -0.98 10.68 -8.32
N PHE A 78 -1.40 11.76 -7.67
CA PHE A 78 -2.54 11.78 -6.75
C PHE A 78 -3.85 12.08 -7.50
N VAL A 79 -3.80 12.89 -8.56
CA VAL A 79 -4.94 13.17 -9.43
C VAL A 79 -5.57 11.88 -9.98
N GLY A 80 -4.75 10.91 -10.39
CA GLY A 80 -5.26 9.63 -10.88
C GLY A 80 -6.12 8.91 -9.85
N ARG A 81 -5.64 8.83 -8.60
CA ARG A 81 -6.37 8.25 -7.47
C ARG A 81 -7.65 9.03 -7.16
N ALA A 82 -7.62 10.36 -7.18
CA ALA A 82 -8.82 11.18 -6.94
C ALA A 82 -9.92 10.94 -7.99
N VAL A 83 -9.54 10.79 -9.26
CA VAL A 83 -10.50 10.55 -10.35
C VAL A 83 -11.13 9.15 -10.22
N GLU A 84 -10.31 8.14 -9.95
CA GLU A 84 -10.78 6.77 -9.72
C GLU A 84 -11.71 6.68 -8.51
N GLU A 85 -11.29 7.24 -7.36
CA GLU A 85 -12.09 7.29 -6.14
C GLU A 85 -13.44 7.99 -6.36
N ALA A 86 -13.46 9.11 -7.11
CA ALA A 86 -14.70 9.82 -7.43
C ALA A 86 -15.67 8.99 -8.27
N ILE A 87 -15.14 8.22 -9.24
CA ILE A 87 -15.94 7.28 -10.04
C ILE A 87 -16.49 6.19 -9.13
N CYS A 88 -15.64 5.51 -8.34
CA CYS A 88 -16.05 4.44 -7.45
C CYS A 88 -17.08 4.89 -6.39
N GLN A 89 -16.91 6.08 -5.80
CA GLN A 89 -17.91 6.66 -4.88
C GLN A 89 -19.25 6.94 -5.56
N THR A 90 -19.22 7.40 -6.81
CA THR A 90 -20.45 7.61 -7.60
C THR A 90 -21.12 6.28 -7.93
N LEU A 91 -20.33 5.29 -8.36
CA LEU A 91 -20.80 3.94 -8.65
C LEU A 91 -21.36 3.26 -7.41
N LYS A 92 -20.87 3.58 -6.20
CA LYS A 92 -21.36 3.08 -4.89
C LYS A 92 -22.76 3.59 -4.55
N GLU A 93 -23.16 4.75 -5.05
CA GLU A 93 -24.47 5.33 -4.74
C GLU A 93 -25.59 4.80 -5.64
N SER A 94 -26.84 5.07 -5.24
CA SER A 94 -28.03 4.73 -6.01
C SER A 94 -28.84 5.98 -6.38
N PRO A 95 -29.28 6.15 -7.64
CA PRO A 95 -30.05 7.31 -8.08
C PRO A 95 -31.44 7.42 -7.44
N CYS A 96 -31.97 6.34 -6.88
CA CYS A 96 -33.25 6.35 -6.17
C CYS A 96 -33.11 6.62 -4.66
N LEU A 97 -31.88 6.68 -4.13
CA LEU A 97 -31.61 6.98 -2.72
C LEU A 97 -30.97 8.36 -2.53
N VAL A 98 -30.14 8.78 -3.49
CA VAL A 98 -29.30 9.97 -3.37
C VAL A 98 -29.70 11.01 -4.41
N MET A 99 -30.08 12.20 -3.98
CA MET A 99 -30.31 13.32 -4.90
C MET A 99 -28.99 13.74 -5.56
N ALA A 100 -29.02 14.18 -6.82
CA ALA A 100 -27.83 14.66 -7.53
C ALA A 100 -27.05 15.73 -6.74
N SER A 101 -27.76 16.63 -6.06
CA SER A 101 -27.19 17.72 -5.26
C SER A 101 -26.83 17.36 -3.81
N ALA A 102 -26.92 16.09 -3.41
CA ALA A 102 -26.53 15.66 -2.07
C ALA A 102 -25.05 15.99 -1.78
N PRO A 103 -24.63 16.10 -0.51
CA PRO A 103 -23.20 16.22 -0.20
C PRO A 103 -22.45 14.91 -0.53
N SER A 104 -21.12 14.95 -0.52
CA SER A 104 -20.26 13.78 -0.82
C SER A 104 -20.30 12.72 0.28
N ASP A 105 -20.64 13.10 1.51
CA ASP A 105 -20.70 12.25 2.70
C ASP A 105 -22.13 11.80 3.04
N VAL A 106 -23.01 11.75 2.03
CA VAL A 106 -24.41 11.33 2.19
C VAL A 106 -24.53 9.86 2.64
N TYR A 107 -23.63 9.00 2.19
CA TYR A 107 -23.50 7.64 2.72
C TYR A 107 -22.62 7.70 3.97
N ALA A 108 -23.10 7.08 5.05
CA ALA A 108 -22.25 6.79 6.20
C ALA A 108 -21.10 5.86 5.77
N PRO A 109 -19.97 5.86 6.50
CA PRO A 109 -18.87 4.95 6.21
C PRO A 109 -19.30 3.47 6.25
N THR A 110 -18.79 2.65 5.34
CA THR A 110 -18.99 1.19 5.37
C THR A 110 -18.48 0.60 6.70
N PRO A 111 -19.24 -0.26 7.40
CA PRO A 111 -18.75 -1.00 8.55
C PRO A 111 -17.59 -1.93 8.17
N LEU A 112 -16.44 -1.80 8.84
CA LEU A 112 -15.24 -2.58 8.56
C LEU A 112 -14.94 -3.59 9.68
N ASP A 113 -14.26 -4.68 9.32
CA ASP A 113 -13.66 -5.64 10.26
C ASP A 113 -12.29 -5.16 10.77
N ASP A 114 -11.66 -5.95 11.64
CA ASP A 114 -10.36 -5.61 12.26
C ASP A 114 -9.22 -5.53 11.23
N GLU A 115 -9.36 -6.20 10.08
CA GLU A 115 -8.44 -6.14 8.95
C GLU A 115 -8.70 -4.94 8.01
N GLY A 116 -9.81 -4.24 8.20
CA GLY A 116 -10.21 -3.07 7.42
C GLY A 116 -10.97 -3.39 6.12
N ARG A 117 -11.62 -4.57 6.04
CA ARG A 117 -12.49 -4.99 4.93
C ARG A 117 -13.96 -4.77 5.31
N PRO A 118 -14.89 -4.65 4.35
CA PRO A 118 -16.32 -4.63 4.66
C PRO A 118 -16.74 -5.85 5.50
N ASN A 119 -17.30 -5.59 6.69
CA ASN A 119 -17.53 -6.62 7.71
C ASN A 119 -18.75 -7.48 7.37
N ARG A 120 -18.53 -8.74 7.02
CA ARG A 120 -19.59 -9.69 6.66
C ARG A 120 -20.53 -10.05 7.80
N GLU A 121 -20.02 -10.01 9.02
CA GLU A 121 -20.74 -10.40 10.24
C GLU A 121 -21.37 -9.17 10.93
N HIS A 122 -21.45 -8.03 10.23
CA HIS A 122 -22.06 -6.82 10.78
C HIS A 122 -23.59 -6.97 10.86
N GLU A 123 -24.12 -6.97 12.09
CA GLU A 123 -25.57 -7.06 12.38
C GLU A 123 -26.31 -5.71 12.31
N GLY A 124 -25.60 -4.60 12.15
CA GLY A 124 -26.19 -3.26 12.08
C GLY A 124 -26.62 -2.85 10.67
N SER A 125 -27.20 -1.66 10.56
CA SER A 125 -27.67 -1.09 9.28
C SER A 125 -26.52 -0.61 8.42
N TRP A 126 -26.52 -1.03 7.15
CA TRP A 126 -25.55 -0.57 6.17
C TRP A 126 -25.88 0.83 5.62
N PRO A 127 -24.91 1.57 5.02
CA PRO A 127 -25.09 2.97 4.65
C PRO A 127 -26.34 3.28 3.81
N ALA A 128 -26.65 2.44 2.83
CA ALA A 128 -27.81 2.63 1.96
C ALA A 128 -29.14 2.22 2.63
N GLU A 129 -29.11 1.33 3.61
CA GLU A 129 -30.29 0.90 4.39
C GLU A 129 -30.74 1.98 5.38
N GLN A 130 -29.85 2.93 5.70
CA GLN A 130 -30.16 4.08 6.55
C GLN A 130 -30.90 5.20 5.80
N LEU A 131 -31.03 5.08 4.47
CA LEU A 131 -31.67 6.09 3.62
C LEU A 131 -33.06 5.63 3.17
N LEU A 132 -33.99 6.58 3.11
CA LEU A 132 -35.30 6.37 2.52
C LEU A 132 -35.24 6.52 1.01
N THR A 133 -35.98 5.68 0.29
CA THR A 133 -36.14 5.83 -1.16
C THR A 133 -36.78 7.16 -1.49
N LEU A 134 -36.22 7.84 -2.48
CA LEU A 134 -36.75 9.07 -3.02
C LEU A 134 -38.13 8.82 -3.67
N PRO A 135 -39.03 9.81 -3.69
CA PRO A 135 -40.27 9.71 -4.45
C PRO A 135 -39.99 9.43 -5.94
N GLU A 136 -40.78 8.55 -6.58
CA GLU A 136 -40.59 8.10 -7.97
C GLU A 136 -40.44 9.24 -9.00
N LYS A 137 -41.10 10.39 -8.77
CA LYS A 137 -40.96 11.59 -9.60
C LYS A 137 -39.53 12.14 -9.70
N HIS A 138 -38.63 11.72 -8.81
CA HIS A 138 -37.22 12.09 -8.80
C HIS A 138 -36.31 11.01 -9.39
N TRP A 139 -36.87 9.87 -9.76
CA TRP A 139 -36.11 8.77 -10.33
C TRP A 139 -35.80 9.04 -11.80
N PRO A 140 -34.55 8.83 -12.26
CA PRO A 140 -34.22 8.93 -13.67
C PRO A 140 -35.05 7.96 -14.51
N GLN A 141 -35.73 8.48 -15.54
CA GLN A 141 -36.58 7.71 -16.45
C GLN A 141 -35.91 7.37 -17.78
N ASN A 142 -34.76 7.99 -18.06
CA ASN A 142 -34.04 7.84 -19.31
C ASN A 142 -32.53 8.05 -19.10
N LYS A 143 -31.76 7.72 -20.16
CA LYS A 143 -30.31 7.86 -20.21
C LYS A 143 -29.83 9.26 -19.83
N ASP A 144 -30.49 10.30 -20.35
CA ASP A 144 -30.06 11.69 -20.14
C ASP A 144 -30.22 12.12 -18.68
N GLU A 145 -31.36 11.80 -18.06
CA GLU A 145 -31.60 12.07 -16.65
C GLU A 145 -30.60 11.33 -15.73
N LEU A 146 -30.32 10.05 -16.04
CA LEU A 146 -29.37 9.25 -15.27
C LEU A 146 -27.94 9.77 -15.42
N LEU A 147 -27.54 10.15 -16.65
CA LEU A 147 -26.26 10.76 -16.92
C LEU A 147 -26.11 12.10 -16.20
N VAL A 148 -27.14 12.95 -16.21
CA VAL A 148 -27.14 14.23 -15.46
C VAL A 148 -26.96 13.97 -13.96
N TRP A 149 -27.67 13.00 -13.41
CA TRP A 149 -27.50 12.60 -12.01
C TRP A 149 -26.06 12.15 -11.73
N ALA A 150 -25.56 11.14 -12.46
CA ALA A 150 -24.26 10.53 -12.20
C ALA A 150 -23.10 11.51 -12.42
N THR A 151 -23.18 12.36 -13.44
CA THR A 151 -22.15 13.39 -13.69
C THR A 151 -22.18 14.51 -12.66
N THR A 152 -23.32 14.80 -12.04
CA THR A 152 -23.39 15.72 -10.90
C THR A 152 -22.76 15.07 -9.65
N ARG A 153 -23.05 13.80 -9.39
CA ARG A 153 -22.45 13.05 -8.27
C ARG A 153 -20.93 12.94 -8.37
N VAL A 154 -20.41 12.55 -9.54
CA VAL A 154 -18.96 12.40 -9.72
C VAL A 154 -18.20 13.70 -9.55
N ARG A 155 -18.79 14.84 -9.91
CA ARG A 155 -18.19 16.17 -9.69
C ARG A 155 -18.14 16.53 -8.20
N THR A 156 -19.18 16.18 -7.44
CA THR A 156 -19.23 16.38 -5.99
C THR A 156 -18.15 15.55 -5.31
N HIS A 157 -18.04 14.27 -5.66
CA HIS A 157 -17.01 13.38 -5.10
C HIS A 157 -15.59 13.78 -5.52
N LEU A 158 -15.38 14.12 -6.80
CA LEU A 158 -14.07 14.57 -7.29
C LEU A 158 -13.55 15.79 -6.53
N LYS A 159 -14.42 16.74 -6.18
CA LYS A 159 -14.02 17.90 -5.39
C LYS A 159 -13.46 17.49 -4.02
N ALA A 160 -14.14 16.56 -3.34
CA ALA A 160 -13.70 16.05 -2.04
C ALA A 160 -12.40 15.25 -2.18
N SER A 161 -12.33 14.32 -3.13
CA SER A 161 -11.15 13.47 -3.35
C SER A 161 -9.92 14.28 -3.76
N LEU A 162 -10.06 15.33 -4.58
CA LEU A 162 -8.93 16.23 -4.91
C LEU A 162 -8.39 16.96 -3.68
N GLU A 163 -9.25 17.44 -2.77
CA GLU A 163 -8.78 18.10 -1.54
C GLU A 163 -8.09 17.11 -0.59
N ASN A 164 -8.63 15.90 -0.45
CA ASN A 164 -7.99 14.84 0.32
C ASN A 164 -6.61 14.49 -0.25
N MET A 165 -6.52 14.33 -1.57
CA MET A 165 -5.27 14.05 -2.27
C MET A 165 -4.26 15.20 -2.18
N LYS A 166 -4.72 16.47 -2.17
CA LYS A 166 -3.88 17.64 -1.91
C LYS A 166 -3.25 17.56 -0.52
N ILE A 167 -4.05 17.22 0.48
CA ILE A 167 -3.59 17.05 1.86
C ILE A 167 -2.58 15.91 1.95
N GLU A 168 -2.85 14.75 1.34
CA GLU A 168 -1.89 13.63 1.29
C GLU A 168 -0.57 14.03 0.64
N TRP A 169 -0.62 14.63 -0.55
CA TRP A 169 0.57 15.13 -1.26
C TRP A 169 1.37 16.12 -0.40
N SER A 170 0.67 17.05 0.28
CA SER A 170 1.31 18.09 1.09
C SER A 170 2.10 17.54 2.29
N LYS A 171 1.71 16.35 2.80
CA LYS A 171 2.33 15.64 3.93
C LYS A 171 3.54 14.81 3.51
N HIS A 172 3.68 14.50 2.22
CA HIS A 172 4.80 13.71 1.73
C HIS A 172 6.10 14.52 1.80
N ASP A 173 7.18 13.91 2.29
CA ASP A 173 8.45 14.61 2.55
C ASP A 173 9.33 14.79 1.32
N ARG A 174 9.16 13.94 0.32
CA ARG A 174 9.66 14.13 -1.04
C ARG A 174 8.60 14.66 -2.01
N LYS A 175 7.69 15.53 -1.56
CA LYS A 175 6.74 16.20 -2.46
C LYS A 175 7.49 17.12 -3.44
N ALA A 176 7.02 17.15 -4.68
CA ALA A 176 7.57 17.97 -5.74
C ALA A 176 6.45 18.55 -6.61
N GLY A 177 6.76 19.55 -7.44
CA GLY A 177 5.76 20.27 -8.23
C GLY A 177 4.88 21.19 -7.39
N ARG A 178 3.85 21.77 -8.01
CA ARG A 178 2.87 22.65 -7.36
C ARG A 178 1.47 22.10 -7.57
N TRP A 179 0.69 22.00 -6.51
CA TRP A 179 -0.70 21.50 -6.63
C TRP A 179 -1.56 22.44 -7.48
N GLU A 180 -1.22 23.72 -7.49
CA GLU A 180 -1.88 24.76 -8.28
C GLU A 180 -1.79 24.50 -9.80
N ASP A 181 -0.87 23.65 -10.24
CA ASP A 181 -0.73 23.24 -11.65
C ASP A 181 -1.75 22.14 -12.04
N VAL A 182 -2.54 21.62 -11.10
CA VAL A 182 -3.58 20.62 -11.38
C VAL A 182 -4.74 21.26 -12.13
N ASP A 183 -4.96 20.80 -13.36
CA ASP A 183 -6.10 21.16 -14.19
C ASP A 183 -7.37 20.45 -13.72
N VAL A 184 -8.16 21.15 -12.89
CA VAL A 184 -9.40 20.64 -12.31
C VAL A 184 -10.46 20.34 -13.38
N GLU A 185 -10.54 21.14 -14.46
CA GLU A 185 -11.49 20.92 -15.55
C GLU A 185 -11.18 19.62 -16.29
N ARG A 186 -9.89 19.36 -16.55
CA ARG A 186 -9.45 18.09 -17.12
C ARG A 186 -9.75 16.92 -16.19
N CYS A 187 -9.62 17.08 -14.87
CA CYS A 187 -10.01 16.04 -13.91
C CYS A 187 -11.52 15.75 -13.99
N GLN A 188 -12.35 16.79 -14.05
CA GLN A 188 -13.80 16.66 -14.19
C GLN A 188 -14.18 15.98 -15.50
N MET A 189 -13.53 16.33 -16.60
CA MET A 189 -13.71 15.70 -17.90
C MET A 189 -13.38 14.20 -17.82
N MET A 190 -12.23 13.82 -17.25
CA MET A 190 -11.84 12.41 -17.09
C MET A 190 -12.85 11.62 -16.24
N ALA A 191 -13.26 12.17 -15.10
CA ALA A 191 -14.25 11.53 -14.23
C ALA A 191 -15.61 11.37 -14.94
N THR A 192 -16.05 12.41 -15.66
CA THR A 192 -17.28 12.39 -16.48
C THR A 192 -17.21 11.34 -17.59
N ASN A 193 -16.07 11.19 -18.26
CA ASN A 193 -15.88 10.17 -19.29
C ASN A 193 -15.98 8.75 -18.70
N GLY A 194 -15.44 8.53 -17.50
CA GLY A 194 -15.58 7.25 -16.79
C GLY A 194 -17.05 6.91 -16.48
N ILE A 195 -17.82 7.89 -16.01
CA ILE A 195 -19.28 7.73 -15.83
C ILE A 195 -19.98 7.47 -17.16
N LEU A 196 -19.62 8.16 -18.24
CA LEU A 196 -20.22 7.94 -19.56
C LEU A 196 -19.97 6.50 -20.06
N MET A 197 -18.77 5.97 -19.85
CA MET A 197 -18.45 4.58 -20.17
C MET A 197 -19.32 3.60 -19.37
N HIS A 198 -19.54 3.85 -18.07
CA HIS A 198 -20.47 3.04 -17.28
C HIS A 198 -21.94 3.20 -17.72
N ILE A 199 -22.39 4.39 -18.10
CA ILE A 199 -23.75 4.60 -18.61
C ILE A 199 -24.01 3.77 -19.88
N ASN A 200 -22.99 3.52 -20.71
CA ASN A 200 -23.13 2.58 -21.83
C ASN A 200 -23.32 1.13 -21.35
N GLU A 201 -22.69 0.72 -20.25
CA GLU A 201 -22.94 -0.58 -19.60
C GLU A 201 -24.37 -0.68 -19.06
N VAL A 202 -24.90 0.40 -18.48
CA VAL A 202 -26.29 0.48 -18.02
C VAL A 202 -27.27 0.31 -19.19
N GLU A 203 -27.03 0.98 -20.31
CA GLU A 203 -27.87 0.87 -21.51
C GLU A 203 -27.81 -0.53 -22.13
N ASN A 204 -26.64 -1.15 -22.16
CA ASN A 204 -26.47 -2.54 -22.57
C ASN A 204 -27.23 -3.48 -21.64
N CYS A 205 -27.17 -3.26 -20.32
CA CYS A 205 -27.91 -4.04 -19.33
C CYS A 205 -29.42 -3.92 -19.52
N LEU A 206 -29.93 -2.69 -19.68
CA LEU A 206 -31.34 -2.43 -19.92
C LEU A 206 -31.89 -3.20 -21.13
N THR A 207 -31.08 -3.35 -22.17
CA THR A 207 -31.53 -3.96 -23.45
C THR A 207 -31.28 -5.47 -23.54
N SER A 208 -30.37 -6.02 -22.74
CA SER A 208 -29.89 -7.40 -22.93
C SER A 208 -29.82 -8.26 -21.67
N VAL A 209 -30.13 -7.72 -20.48
CA VAL A 209 -30.15 -8.53 -19.25
C VAL A 209 -31.12 -9.70 -19.41
N SER A 210 -30.65 -10.89 -19.03
CA SER A 210 -31.50 -12.08 -19.09
C SER A 210 -32.57 -12.02 -18.00
N LYS A 211 -33.77 -12.54 -18.28
CA LYS A 211 -34.85 -12.66 -17.28
C LYS A 211 -34.40 -13.39 -16.02
N LYS A 212 -33.56 -14.41 -16.18
CA LYS A 212 -32.99 -15.17 -15.06
C LYS A 212 -32.18 -14.27 -14.13
N ILE A 213 -31.23 -13.49 -14.66
CA ILE A 213 -30.38 -12.60 -13.86
C ILE A 213 -31.22 -11.51 -13.19
N LEU A 214 -32.19 -10.94 -13.90
CA LEU A 214 -33.10 -9.95 -13.36
C LEU A 214 -33.92 -10.51 -12.18
N GLU A 215 -34.52 -11.70 -12.35
CA GLU A 215 -35.30 -12.36 -11.29
C GLU A 215 -34.44 -12.75 -10.09
N GLU A 216 -33.23 -13.28 -10.31
CA GLU A 216 -32.27 -13.58 -9.24
C GLU A 216 -31.90 -12.31 -8.46
N TRP A 217 -31.57 -11.21 -9.15
CA TRP A 217 -31.27 -9.94 -8.51
C TRP A 217 -32.47 -9.37 -7.73
N ARG A 218 -33.68 -9.39 -8.31
CA ARG A 218 -34.91 -8.92 -7.63
C ARG A 218 -35.17 -9.71 -6.36
N ASN A 219 -34.90 -11.02 -6.36
CA ASN A 219 -34.99 -11.91 -5.19
C ASN A 219 -33.83 -11.76 -4.20
N GLY A 220 -32.98 -10.73 -4.33
CA GLY A 220 -31.92 -10.45 -3.37
C GLY A 220 -30.66 -11.29 -3.54
N ALA A 221 -30.48 -11.99 -4.66
CA ALA A 221 -29.26 -12.78 -4.90
C ALA A 221 -28.02 -11.87 -4.93
N ARG A 222 -26.98 -12.26 -4.17
CA ARG A 222 -25.70 -11.56 -4.10
C ARG A 222 -24.55 -12.55 -4.19
N THR A 223 -23.45 -12.14 -4.81
CA THR A 223 -22.20 -12.90 -4.81
C THR A 223 -21.55 -12.86 -3.43
N GLN A 224 -20.53 -13.69 -3.19
CA GLN A 224 -19.81 -13.65 -1.90
C GLN A 224 -19.26 -12.24 -1.64
N TRP A 225 -18.63 -11.63 -2.64
CA TRP A 225 -18.18 -10.24 -2.61
C TRP A 225 -19.01 -9.43 -3.62
N PRO A 226 -20.17 -8.88 -3.21
CA PRO A 226 -21.01 -8.09 -4.10
C PRO A 226 -20.33 -6.78 -4.47
N ALA A 227 -20.77 -6.17 -5.56
CA ALA A 227 -20.38 -4.81 -5.91
C ALA A 227 -20.73 -3.85 -4.75
N PRO A 228 -19.84 -2.91 -4.37
CA PRO A 228 -20.15 -1.96 -3.31
C PRO A 228 -21.37 -1.11 -3.67
N ASP A 229 -22.43 -1.22 -2.87
CA ASP A 229 -23.70 -0.48 -3.03
C ASP A 229 -24.26 0.07 -1.72
N GLY A 230 -23.44 0.04 -0.66
CA GLY A 230 -23.81 0.45 0.68
C GLY A 230 -24.83 -0.48 1.35
N ARG A 231 -25.04 -1.71 0.87
CA ARG A 231 -25.92 -2.73 1.50
C ARG A 231 -25.13 -3.89 2.07
N GLY A 232 -25.76 -4.65 2.95
CA GLY A 232 -25.21 -5.88 3.49
C GLY A 232 -24.99 -6.98 2.45
N PHE A 233 -24.38 -8.08 2.92
CA PHE A 233 -24.06 -9.25 2.09
C PHE A 233 -25.24 -10.17 1.81
N GLN A 234 -26.36 -9.97 2.50
CA GLN A 234 -27.57 -10.77 2.37
C GLN A 234 -28.77 -9.84 2.22
N LEU A 235 -29.69 -10.19 1.33
CA LEU A 235 -30.96 -9.50 1.11
C LEU A 235 -32.05 -10.56 0.93
N ASP A 236 -33.20 -10.38 1.57
CA ASP A 236 -34.37 -11.24 1.33
C ASP A 236 -34.99 -10.95 -0.04
N GLN A 237 -35.17 -9.66 -0.34
CA GLN A 237 -35.60 -9.13 -1.63
C GLN A 237 -34.83 -7.83 -1.86
N HIS A 238 -34.49 -7.52 -3.12
CA HIS A 238 -33.85 -6.26 -3.40
C HIS A 238 -34.82 -5.09 -3.18
N PRO A 239 -34.51 -4.11 -2.30
CA PRO A 239 -35.47 -3.06 -1.92
C PRO A 239 -35.84 -2.12 -3.07
N LEU A 240 -35.08 -2.17 -4.17
CA LEU A 240 -35.28 -1.37 -5.38
C LEU A 240 -35.85 -2.19 -6.55
N SER A 241 -36.26 -3.45 -6.31
CA SER A 241 -36.91 -4.27 -7.32
C SER A 241 -38.24 -3.67 -7.73
N GLN A 242 -38.53 -3.68 -9.04
CA GLN A 242 -39.82 -3.23 -9.57
C GLN A 242 -40.51 -4.36 -10.34
N ASP A 243 -41.82 -4.22 -10.56
CA ASP A 243 -42.58 -5.13 -11.39
C ASP A 243 -42.42 -4.78 -12.88
N GLY A 244 -42.50 -5.79 -13.75
CA GLY A 244 -42.46 -5.61 -15.21
C GLY A 244 -41.07 -5.67 -15.81
N ASP A 245 -40.87 -4.96 -16.91
CA ASP A 245 -39.61 -4.90 -17.64
C ASP A 245 -38.51 -4.21 -16.80
N VAL A 246 -37.24 -4.46 -17.15
CA VAL A 246 -36.11 -3.84 -16.47
C VAL A 246 -36.16 -2.32 -16.62
N THR A 247 -35.96 -1.60 -15.51
CA THR A 247 -35.92 -0.12 -15.51
C THR A 247 -34.49 0.42 -15.56
N TRP A 248 -34.32 1.72 -15.82
CA TRP A 248 -33.00 2.38 -15.76
C TRP A 248 -32.33 2.27 -14.39
N ILE A 249 -33.11 2.26 -13.32
CA ILE A 249 -32.60 2.11 -11.96
C ILE A 249 -32.12 0.68 -11.74
N GLU A 250 -32.93 -0.32 -12.10
CA GLU A 250 -32.52 -1.72 -12.00
C GLU A 250 -31.29 -2.00 -12.86
N ALA A 251 -31.22 -1.44 -14.08
CA ALA A 251 -30.06 -1.57 -14.94
C ALA A 251 -28.80 -0.93 -14.34
N TRP A 252 -28.90 0.24 -13.68
CA TRP A 252 -27.78 0.84 -12.93
C TRP A 252 -27.28 -0.09 -11.82
N GLU A 253 -28.20 -0.63 -11.01
CA GLU A 253 -27.83 -1.51 -9.90
C GLU A 253 -27.25 -2.84 -10.38
N ILE A 254 -27.85 -3.46 -11.41
CA ILE A 254 -27.43 -4.76 -11.96
C ILE A 254 -26.09 -4.65 -12.69
N SER A 255 -25.90 -3.60 -13.50
CA SER A 255 -24.67 -3.42 -14.29
C SER A 255 -23.47 -2.93 -13.48
N ARG A 256 -23.69 -2.53 -12.22
CA ARG A 256 -22.65 -2.05 -11.33
C ARG A 256 -21.49 -3.05 -11.24
N PRO A 257 -20.26 -2.64 -11.60
CA PRO A 257 -19.12 -3.53 -11.47
C PRO A 257 -18.76 -3.72 -10.01
N TRP A 258 -18.07 -4.82 -9.71
CA TRP A 258 -17.31 -4.87 -8.47
C TRP A 258 -16.09 -3.93 -8.59
N PHE A 259 -15.76 -3.27 -7.48
CA PHE A 259 -14.57 -2.47 -7.26
C PHE A 259 -14.22 -2.53 -5.77
N VAL A 260 -13.03 -2.08 -5.38
CA VAL A 260 -12.67 -1.97 -3.96
C VAL A 260 -13.55 -0.93 -3.29
N ASP A 261 -14.23 -1.28 -2.20
CA ASP A 261 -15.04 -0.32 -1.45
C ASP A 261 -14.16 0.89 -1.05
N PRO A 262 -14.53 2.13 -1.42
CA PRO A 262 -13.75 3.33 -1.11
C PRO A 262 -13.44 3.54 0.37
N ASP A 263 -14.24 2.96 1.28
CA ASP A 263 -14.00 3.03 2.72
C ASP A 263 -13.05 1.93 3.22
N ALA A 264 -12.79 0.89 2.43
CA ALA A 264 -11.92 -0.21 2.82
C ALA A 264 -10.46 0.24 2.95
N LYS A 265 -9.73 -0.42 3.83
CA LYS A 265 -8.30 -0.16 4.01
C LYS A 265 -7.53 -0.53 2.73
N PRO A 266 -6.51 0.24 2.32
CA PRO A 266 -5.70 -0.09 1.15
C PRO A 266 -5.14 -1.52 1.20
N PHE A 267 -5.18 -2.22 0.07
CA PHE A 267 -4.68 -3.60 -0.10
C PHE A 267 -5.40 -4.67 0.75
N SER A 268 -6.57 -4.37 1.32
CA SER A 268 -7.35 -5.33 2.11
C SER A 268 -8.22 -6.26 1.27
N MET A 269 -8.50 -5.89 0.02
CA MET A 269 -9.44 -6.56 -0.90
C MET A 269 -8.74 -7.09 -2.16
N ASN A 270 -7.57 -7.71 -1.98
CA ASN A 270 -6.77 -8.24 -3.09
C ASN A 270 -7.22 -9.64 -3.55
N ALA A 271 -6.87 -9.97 -4.79
CA ALA A 271 -6.75 -11.36 -5.24
C ALA A 271 -5.31 -11.84 -4.98
N VAL A 272 -5.18 -12.96 -4.27
CA VAL A 272 -3.89 -13.56 -3.93
C VAL A 272 -3.82 -14.96 -4.53
N HIS A 273 -2.74 -15.24 -5.24
CA HIS A 273 -2.48 -16.56 -5.82
C HIS A 273 -2.58 -17.65 -4.73
N PRO A 274 -3.11 -18.86 -5.01
CA PRO A 274 -3.31 -19.90 -3.99
C PRO A 274 -2.04 -20.31 -3.21
N GLU A 275 -0.87 -20.16 -3.84
CA GLU A 275 0.45 -20.37 -3.20
C GLU A 275 1.06 -19.08 -2.61
N HIS A 276 0.29 -18.01 -2.51
CA HIS A 276 0.58 -16.74 -1.82
C HIS A 276 1.73 -15.87 -2.38
N TRP A 277 2.41 -16.26 -3.45
CA TRP A 277 3.59 -15.55 -3.96
C TRP A 277 3.29 -14.38 -4.92
N PHE A 278 2.07 -14.27 -5.43
CA PHE A 278 1.63 -13.20 -6.32
C PHE A 278 0.29 -12.61 -5.88
N GLN A 279 0.11 -11.31 -6.06
CA GLN A 279 -1.14 -10.62 -5.76
C GLN A 279 -1.45 -9.48 -6.74
N GLY A 280 -2.73 -9.12 -6.83
CA GLY A 280 -3.24 -8.02 -7.62
C GLY A 280 -4.52 -7.45 -7.03
N GLU A 281 -4.82 -6.21 -7.40
CA GLU A 281 -6.08 -5.50 -7.08
C GLU A 281 -6.70 -5.10 -8.42
N TYR A 282 -7.97 -5.46 -8.64
CA TYR A 282 -8.70 -5.13 -9.86
C TYR A 282 -9.39 -3.78 -9.70
N ASP A 283 -9.32 -2.90 -10.71
CA ASP A 283 -10.01 -1.60 -10.65
C ASP A 283 -11.53 -1.83 -10.75
N LEU A 284 -12.02 -2.44 -11.84
CA LEU A 284 -13.41 -2.85 -12.00
C LEU A 284 -13.55 -4.28 -12.54
N VAL A 285 -14.56 -5.02 -12.07
CA VAL A 285 -14.95 -6.33 -12.60
C VAL A 285 -16.44 -6.34 -12.93
N TYR A 286 -16.78 -6.37 -14.22
CA TYR A 286 -18.16 -6.51 -14.69
C TYR A 286 -18.53 -7.98 -14.82
N SER A 287 -19.75 -8.32 -14.40
CA SER A 287 -20.28 -9.70 -14.45
C SER A 287 -21.79 -9.79 -14.71
N TRP A 288 -22.44 -8.67 -15.05
CA TRP A 288 -23.90 -8.54 -15.07
C TRP A 288 -24.59 -9.30 -16.21
N ASP A 289 -23.90 -9.53 -17.33
CA ASP A 289 -24.40 -10.33 -18.47
C ASP A 289 -24.02 -11.81 -18.33
N GLY A 290 -23.34 -12.16 -17.23
CA GLY A 290 -22.79 -13.48 -16.96
C GLY A 290 -21.37 -13.71 -17.50
N SER A 291 -20.83 -12.79 -18.28
CA SER A 291 -19.44 -12.79 -18.76
C SER A 291 -18.57 -11.97 -17.81
N ILE A 292 -17.35 -12.42 -17.53
CA ILE A 292 -16.41 -11.73 -16.67
C ILE A 292 -15.50 -10.82 -17.49
N ARG A 293 -15.63 -9.51 -17.27
CA ARG A 293 -14.73 -8.51 -17.85
C ARG A 293 -13.95 -7.79 -16.77
N ILE A 294 -12.61 -7.80 -16.86
CA ILE A 294 -11.73 -7.02 -15.99
C ILE A 294 -11.35 -5.73 -16.72
N ILE A 295 -11.64 -4.60 -16.10
CA ILE A 295 -11.39 -3.27 -16.65
C ILE A 295 -10.37 -2.60 -15.73
N ASP A 296 -9.33 -2.03 -16.33
CA ASP A 296 -8.33 -1.18 -15.68
C ASP A 296 -8.60 0.28 -16.08
N ILE A 297 -8.86 1.16 -15.11
CA ILE A 297 -9.16 2.56 -15.36
C ILE A 297 -7.86 3.36 -15.30
N LYS A 298 -7.65 4.23 -16.29
CA LYS A 298 -6.47 5.11 -16.30
C LYS A 298 -6.87 6.55 -16.57
N ALA A 299 -6.69 7.40 -15.56
CA ALA A 299 -6.80 8.86 -15.63
C ALA A 299 -5.66 9.47 -16.47
N SER A 300 -5.59 9.09 -17.75
CA SER A 300 -4.54 9.51 -18.67
C SER A 300 -5.01 9.43 -20.12
N LEU A 301 -4.21 10.01 -21.03
CA LEU A 301 -4.43 9.89 -22.48
C LEU A 301 -3.96 8.53 -23.02
N GLY A 302 -3.16 7.77 -22.27
CA GLY A 302 -2.56 6.54 -22.78
C GLY A 302 -1.49 6.72 -23.86
N ASN A 303 -0.87 7.89 -23.99
CA ASN A 303 0.11 8.19 -25.03
C ASN A 303 1.58 8.15 -24.56
N ASN A 304 1.89 7.30 -23.58
CA ASN A 304 3.25 7.19 -23.01
C ASN A 304 3.65 5.72 -22.79
N ASP A 305 4.94 5.50 -22.49
CA ASP A 305 5.52 4.15 -22.32
C ASP A 305 4.74 3.25 -21.35
N ARG A 306 4.12 3.81 -20.31
CA ARG A 306 3.36 3.02 -19.31
C ARG A 306 2.14 2.33 -19.92
N SER A 307 1.60 2.81 -21.04
CA SER A 307 0.49 2.16 -21.73
C SER A 307 0.80 0.72 -22.14
N GLY A 308 2.07 0.39 -22.39
CA GLY A 308 2.47 -0.99 -22.66
C GLY A 308 2.53 -1.86 -21.41
N ASP A 309 2.68 -1.27 -20.22
CA ASP A 309 2.71 -1.99 -18.95
C ASP A 309 1.29 -2.34 -18.49
N TYR A 310 0.32 -1.47 -18.75
CA TYR A 310 -1.10 -1.74 -18.47
C TYR A 310 -1.62 -2.96 -19.24
N VAL A 311 -1.17 -3.14 -20.50
CA VAL A 311 -1.50 -4.34 -21.30
C VAL A 311 -0.95 -5.61 -20.63
N LYS A 312 0.30 -5.59 -20.19
CA LYS A 312 0.92 -6.73 -19.49
C LYS A 312 0.26 -6.99 -18.14
N GLN A 313 -0.11 -5.93 -17.43
CA GLN A 313 -0.81 -6.00 -16.15
C GLN A 313 -2.16 -6.70 -16.27
N LEU A 314 -3.00 -6.31 -17.24
CA LEU A 314 -4.29 -6.97 -17.45
C LEU A 314 -4.15 -8.45 -17.83
N ARG A 315 -3.13 -8.82 -18.62
CA ARG A 315 -2.86 -10.24 -18.92
C ARG A 315 -2.43 -11.01 -17.67
N MET A 316 -1.62 -10.42 -16.78
CA MET A 316 -1.31 -11.00 -15.46
C MET A 316 -2.53 -11.10 -14.55
N TYR A 317 -3.49 -10.18 -14.69
CA TYR A 317 -4.75 -10.20 -13.96
C TYR A 317 -5.69 -11.32 -14.43
N ALA A 318 -5.72 -11.62 -15.73
CA ALA A 318 -6.39 -12.83 -16.26
C ALA A 318 -5.76 -14.12 -15.72
N PHE A 319 -4.43 -14.21 -15.71
CA PHE A 319 -3.69 -15.31 -15.08
C PHE A 319 -4.08 -15.49 -13.60
N LEU A 320 -4.07 -14.39 -12.84
CA LEU A 320 -4.40 -14.41 -11.42
C LEU A 320 -5.86 -14.83 -11.19
N TRP A 321 -6.78 -14.35 -12.03
CA TRP A 321 -8.19 -14.76 -12.00
C TRP A 321 -8.31 -16.27 -12.20
N TRP A 322 -7.68 -16.80 -13.25
CA TRP A 322 -7.74 -18.23 -13.57
C TRP A 322 -7.22 -19.10 -12.42
N HIS A 323 -6.09 -18.74 -11.81
CA HIS A 323 -5.53 -19.48 -10.68
C HIS A 323 -6.35 -19.36 -9.39
N THR A 324 -6.91 -18.20 -9.10
CA THR A 324 -7.77 -18.00 -7.91
C THR A 324 -9.13 -18.70 -8.04
N HIS A 325 -9.51 -19.09 -9.26
CA HIS A 325 -10.71 -19.88 -9.55
C HIS A 325 -10.37 -21.33 -9.89
N GLU A 326 -9.32 -21.90 -9.28
CA GLU A 326 -8.92 -23.31 -9.41
C GLU A 326 -8.75 -23.80 -10.86
N LYS A 327 -8.35 -22.88 -11.75
CA LYS A 327 -8.23 -23.11 -13.19
C LYS A 327 -9.54 -23.52 -13.88
N GLN A 328 -10.69 -23.28 -13.26
CA GLN A 328 -12.03 -23.64 -13.76
C GLN A 328 -12.73 -22.49 -14.51
N GLN A 329 -12.27 -21.25 -14.35
CA GLN A 329 -12.90 -20.08 -14.97
C GLN A 329 -11.84 -19.15 -15.59
N GLU A 330 -12.00 -18.87 -16.88
CA GLU A 330 -11.29 -17.81 -17.58
C GLU A 330 -12.09 -16.51 -17.51
N VAL A 331 -11.41 -15.39 -17.76
CA VAL A 331 -12.08 -14.13 -18.06
C VAL A 331 -12.55 -14.10 -19.52
N ASP A 332 -13.68 -13.46 -19.75
CA ASP A 332 -14.27 -13.31 -21.08
C ASP A 332 -13.74 -12.07 -21.81
N GLY A 333 -13.34 -11.03 -21.06
CA GLY A 333 -12.81 -9.78 -21.62
C GLY A 333 -11.83 -9.05 -20.71
N LEU A 334 -10.92 -8.30 -21.34
CA LEU A 334 -9.95 -7.42 -20.69
C LEU A 334 -10.00 -6.05 -21.37
N GLU A 335 -10.07 -4.97 -20.59
CA GLU A 335 -10.16 -3.61 -21.14
C GLU A 335 -9.35 -2.60 -20.35
N ILE A 336 -8.82 -1.60 -21.05
CA ILE A 336 -8.27 -0.39 -20.42
C ILE A 336 -9.15 0.80 -20.80
N TRP A 337 -9.62 1.53 -19.80
CA TRP A 337 -10.40 2.75 -20.00
C TRP A 337 -9.50 3.97 -19.85
N TYR A 338 -9.15 4.60 -20.99
CA TYR A 338 -8.34 5.82 -21.01
C TYR A 338 -9.24 7.05 -20.91
N LEU A 339 -9.45 7.50 -19.67
CA LEU A 339 -10.42 8.54 -19.34
C LEU A 339 -10.16 9.87 -20.05
N ALA A 340 -8.90 10.26 -20.24
CA ALA A 340 -8.60 11.53 -20.93
C ALA A 340 -8.74 11.43 -22.45
N ALA A 341 -8.67 10.22 -23.00
CA ALA A 341 -8.88 9.98 -24.43
C ALA A 341 -10.34 9.64 -24.75
N ASN A 342 -11.18 9.47 -23.71
CA ASN A 342 -12.54 8.96 -23.82
C ASN A 342 -12.61 7.69 -24.69
N SER A 343 -11.72 6.73 -24.42
CA SER A 343 -11.61 5.51 -25.22
C SER A 343 -11.47 4.27 -24.36
N GLN A 344 -12.08 3.18 -24.85
CA GLN A 344 -11.97 1.83 -24.30
C GLN A 344 -11.06 1.02 -25.22
N LYS A 345 -10.00 0.44 -24.67
CA LYS A 345 -9.07 -0.40 -25.41
C LYS A 345 -9.26 -1.85 -24.99
N MET A 346 -9.74 -2.68 -25.92
CA MET A 346 -9.81 -4.13 -25.74
C MET A 346 -8.41 -4.74 -25.74
N ILE A 347 -8.15 -5.64 -24.80
CA ILE A 347 -6.90 -6.39 -24.68
C ILE A 347 -7.14 -7.84 -25.03
N GLU A 348 -6.24 -8.39 -25.83
CA GLU A 348 -6.22 -9.82 -26.12
C GLU A 348 -5.92 -10.60 -24.84
N LYS A 349 -6.86 -11.49 -24.47
CA LYS A 349 -6.71 -12.37 -23.32
C LYS A 349 -5.62 -13.42 -23.58
N PRO A 350 -4.85 -13.81 -22.56
CA PRO A 350 -3.90 -14.90 -22.72
C PRO A 350 -4.61 -16.24 -22.94
N THR A 351 -4.01 -17.15 -23.71
CA THR A 351 -4.46 -18.55 -23.76
C THR A 351 -4.09 -19.29 -22.47
N ILE A 352 -4.64 -20.48 -22.27
CA ILE A 352 -4.30 -21.33 -21.12
C ILE A 352 -2.80 -21.65 -21.10
N GLU A 353 -2.23 -21.98 -22.26
CA GLU A 353 -0.79 -22.24 -22.39
C GLU A 353 0.03 -21.01 -22.02
N GLU A 354 -0.35 -19.83 -22.51
CA GLU A 354 0.31 -18.57 -22.14
C GLU A 354 0.18 -18.26 -20.64
N MET A 355 -0.94 -18.62 -20.00
CA MET A 355 -1.13 -18.45 -18.56
C MET A 355 -0.26 -19.41 -17.74
N ASP A 356 -0.10 -20.67 -18.16
CA ASP A 356 0.79 -21.63 -17.48
C ASP A 356 2.27 -21.23 -17.64
N GLU A 357 2.69 -20.78 -18.83
CA GLU A 357 4.02 -20.23 -19.07
C GLU A 357 4.26 -18.98 -18.21
N MET A 358 3.29 -18.06 -18.18
CA MET A 358 3.34 -16.86 -17.36
C MET A 358 3.45 -17.20 -15.87
N GLY A 359 2.71 -18.21 -15.39
CA GLY A 359 2.82 -18.67 -14.01
C GLY A 359 4.22 -19.13 -13.64
N SER A 360 4.86 -19.88 -14.55
CA SER A 360 6.24 -20.36 -14.37
C SER A 360 7.24 -19.20 -14.35
N GLU A 361 7.15 -18.27 -15.31
CA GLU A 361 8.00 -17.07 -15.37
C GLU A 361 7.86 -16.19 -14.12
N LEU A 362 6.61 -15.94 -13.69
CA LEU A 362 6.33 -15.08 -12.54
C LEU A 362 6.80 -15.72 -11.23
N LYS A 363 6.66 -17.05 -11.10
CA LYS A 363 7.16 -17.78 -9.93
C LYS A 363 8.67 -17.75 -9.86
N GLU A 364 9.35 -18.00 -10.99
CA GLU A 364 10.81 -17.92 -11.08
C GLU A 364 11.29 -16.51 -10.72
N LEU A 365 10.63 -15.48 -11.27
CA LEU A 365 10.95 -14.09 -10.96
C LEU A 365 10.70 -13.76 -9.48
N TRP A 366 9.61 -14.26 -8.89
CA TRP A 366 9.38 -14.09 -7.45
C TRP A 366 10.51 -14.72 -6.63
N SER A 367 10.93 -15.94 -6.95
CA SER A 367 12.08 -16.59 -6.30
C SER A 367 13.36 -15.76 -6.43
N GLN A 368 13.66 -15.27 -7.63
CA GLN A 368 14.84 -14.44 -7.90
C GLN A 368 14.84 -13.09 -7.17
N LEU A 369 13.66 -12.51 -6.90
CA LEU A 369 13.55 -11.17 -6.33
C LEU A 369 13.22 -11.14 -4.84
N ARG A 370 12.56 -12.18 -4.32
CA ARG A 370 11.91 -12.17 -3.00
C ARG A 370 12.35 -13.31 -2.09
N GLU A 371 12.67 -14.49 -2.62
CA GLU A 371 13.27 -15.56 -1.78
C GLU A 371 14.73 -15.23 -1.46
N VAL A 372 15.46 -14.77 -2.47
CA VAL A 372 16.80 -14.20 -2.31
C VAL A 372 16.71 -12.74 -2.75
N THR A 373 17.06 -11.80 -1.86
CA THR A 373 17.15 -10.40 -2.28
C THR A 373 18.38 -10.27 -3.18
N PRO A 374 18.24 -9.81 -4.44
CA PRO A 374 19.37 -9.76 -5.35
C PRO A 374 20.33 -8.62 -5.00
N ASP A 375 21.60 -8.82 -5.27
CA ASP A 375 22.63 -7.78 -5.16
C ASP A 375 22.64 -6.86 -6.41
N ILE A 376 23.37 -5.75 -6.32
CA ILE A 376 23.38 -4.70 -7.35
C ILE A 376 23.93 -5.20 -8.70
N GLU A 377 24.85 -6.17 -8.68
CA GLU A 377 25.45 -6.81 -9.86
C GLU A 377 24.44 -7.66 -10.62
N GLN A 378 23.47 -8.26 -9.91
CA GLN A 378 22.36 -9.01 -10.50
C GLN A 378 21.28 -8.10 -11.07
N CYS A 379 21.39 -6.79 -10.81
CA CYS A 379 20.45 -5.76 -11.22
C CYS A 379 21.10 -4.79 -12.21
N PRO A 380 21.44 -5.22 -13.45
CA PRO A 380 22.24 -4.41 -14.35
C PRO A 380 21.52 -3.13 -14.78
N PRO A 381 22.26 -2.04 -15.05
CA PRO A 381 21.74 -0.75 -15.49
C PRO A 381 21.38 -0.76 -16.99
N LYS A 382 20.68 -1.81 -17.45
CA LYS A 382 20.29 -2.03 -18.85
C LYS A 382 18.78 -1.86 -19.00
N PRO A 383 18.28 -0.62 -19.11
CA PRO A 383 16.84 -0.39 -19.25
C PRO A 383 16.33 -0.91 -20.61
N ALA A 384 15.11 -1.46 -20.60
CA ALA A 384 14.38 -1.73 -21.83
C ALA A 384 14.07 -0.42 -22.58
N PRO A 385 14.04 -0.43 -23.92
CA PRO A 385 13.71 0.75 -24.72
C PRO A 385 12.33 1.30 -24.34
N MET A 386 12.16 2.60 -24.51
CA MET A 386 10.87 3.27 -24.32
C MET A 386 9.95 2.95 -25.50
N ARG A 387 8.70 2.62 -25.20
CA ARG A 387 7.63 2.41 -26.18
C ARG A 387 6.90 3.72 -26.45
N SER A 388 6.40 3.87 -27.68
CA SER A 388 5.59 5.01 -28.09
C SER A 388 4.13 4.60 -28.26
N PHE A 389 3.23 5.50 -27.86
CA PHE A 389 1.79 5.30 -27.97
C PHE A 389 1.10 6.59 -28.42
N GLU A 390 0.09 6.45 -29.26
CA GLU A 390 -0.90 7.49 -29.55
C GLU A 390 -2.02 7.47 -28.50
N PRO A 391 -2.90 8.51 -28.45
CA PRO A 391 -4.02 8.53 -27.51
C PRO A 391 -4.88 7.25 -27.55
N GLY A 392 -5.34 6.82 -26.37
CA GLY A 392 -6.07 5.57 -26.19
C GLY A 392 -5.18 4.32 -26.09
N GLY A 393 -3.87 4.48 -25.89
CA GLY A 393 -2.96 3.35 -25.72
C GLY A 393 -2.68 2.60 -27.02
N VAL A 394 -2.84 3.24 -28.17
CA VAL A 394 -2.57 2.63 -29.48
C VAL A 394 -1.06 2.63 -29.71
N PRO A 395 -0.40 1.46 -29.92
CA PRO A 395 1.03 1.39 -30.19
C PRO A 395 1.42 2.26 -31.40
N SER A 396 2.57 2.90 -31.34
CA SER A 396 3.10 3.75 -32.40
C SER A 396 4.51 3.32 -32.76
N ASP A 397 4.79 3.21 -34.07
CA ASP A 397 6.14 2.90 -34.59
C ASP A 397 7.09 4.09 -34.50
N LYS A 398 6.58 5.27 -34.11
CA LYS A 398 7.42 6.46 -33.94
C LYS A 398 8.44 6.22 -32.81
N PRO A 399 9.70 6.61 -32.98
CA PRO A 399 10.69 6.48 -31.92
C PRO A 399 10.26 7.30 -30.70
N ALA A 400 10.53 6.77 -29.51
CA ALA A 400 10.27 7.49 -28.27
C ALA A 400 11.09 8.78 -28.22
N LYS A 401 10.48 9.86 -27.72
CA LYS A 401 11.12 11.19 -27.68
C LYS A 401 12.34 11.25 -26.77
N GLN A 402 12.39 10.39 -25.76
CA GLN A 402 13.44 10.33 -24.75
C GLN A 402 13.68 8.87 -24.39
N THR A 403 14.90 8.56 -23.98
CA THR A 403 15.27 7.28 -23.39
C THR A 403 14.76 7.17 -21.96
N ARG A 404 14.78 5.95 -21.40
CA ARG A 404 14.38 5.72 -20.00
C ARG A 404 15.29 6.45 -19.01
N CYS A 405 16.59 6.49 -19.29
CA CYS A 405 17.59 7.13 -18.42
C CYS A 405 17.47 8.65 -18.39
N GLU A 406 17.11 9.30 -19.49
CA GLU A 406 16.89 10.75 -19.54
C GLU A 406 15.72 11.21 -18.65
N ARG A 407 14.78 10.30 -18.35
CA ARG A 407 13.62 10.57 -17.47
C ARG A 407 13.74 9.94 -16.09
N CYS A 408 14.85 9.26 -15.81
CA CYS A 408 15.03 8.51 -14.58
C CYS A 408 15.47 9.44 -13.45
N ASP A 409 14.73 9.46 -12.33
CA ASP A 409 15.09 10.22 -11.12
C ASP A 409 16.40 9.76 -10.47
N TRP A 410 16.91 8.59 -10.87
CA TRP A 410 18.12 7.95 -10.36
C TRP A 410 19.30 8.06 -11.33
N SER A 411 19.15 8.80 -12.44
CA SER A 411 20.20 8.90 -13.46
C SER A 411 21.53 9.42 -12.90
N ILE A 412 21.49 10.32 -11.92
CA ILE A 412 22.67 10.94 -11.32
C ILE A 412 23.52 9.99 -10.45
N ILE A 413 22.95 8.88 -10.00
CA ILE A 413 23.64 7.85 -9.20
C ILE A 413 23.78 6.52 -9.96
N CYS A 414 23.50 6.52 -11.27
CA CYS A 414 23.44 5.30 -12.08
C CYS A 414 24.43 5.39 -13.24
N PRO A 415 25.23 4.34 -13.52
CA PRO A 415 26.25 4.33 -14.56
C PRO A 415 25.72 4.40 -15.99
N ASN A 416 24.47 3.97 -16.23
CA ASN A 416 23.81 4.18 -17.53
C ASN A 416 23.10 5.55 -17.63
N GLY A 417 23.13 6.34 -16.55
CA GLY A 417 22.75 7.74 -16.51
C GLY A 417 23.99 8.64 -16.58
N THR A 418 24.09 9.59 -15.66
CA THR A 418 25.25 10.50 -15.51
C THR A 418 26.12 10.17 -14.30
N GLY A 419 25.72 9.19 -13.49
CA GLY A 419 26.44 8.78 -12.28
C GLY A 419 27.36 7.58 -12.49
N HIS A 420 27.71 6.89 -11.40
CA HIS A 420 28.52 5.68 -11.36
C HIS A 420 28.10 4.76 -10.20
N ASP A 421 28.60 3.53 -10.17
CA ASP A 421 28.36 2.55 -9.10
C ASP A 421 29.37 2.63 -7.95
N GLU A 422 30.40 3.46 -8.10
CA GLU A 422 31.43 3.65 -7.07
C GLU A 422 30.92 4.63 -6.02
N HIS A 423 30.43 4.12 -4.90
CA HIS A 423 30.01 4.96 -3.78
C HIS A 423 30.96 4.78 -2.59
N PRO A 424 30.89 5.64 -1.57
CA PRO A 424 31.65 5.44 -0.35
C PRO A 424 31.39 4.07 0.26
N HIS A 425 32.33 3.58 1.06
CA HIS A 425 32.18 2.36 1.84
C HIS A 425 32.86 2.55 3.19
N GLY A 426 32.30 3.47 3.99
CA GLY A 426 32.93 3.93 5.22
C GLY A 426 34.38 4.42 5.01
N GLY A 427 35.19 4.27 6.05
CA GLY A 427 36.61 4.56 6.04
C GLY A 427 36.97 5.91 6.68
N THR A 428 38.25 6.25 6.60
CA THR A 428 38.81 7.40 7.30
C THR A 428 38.81 8.64 6.41
N TYR A 429 38.25 9.74 6.90
CA TYR A 429 38.24 11.03 6.24
C TYR A 429 38.84 12.13 7.11
N GLN A 430 39.66 12.99 6.52
CA GLN A 430 40.23 14.14 7.18
C GLN A 430 39.50 15.42 6.75
N LEU A 431 38.90 16.13 7.70
CA LEU A 431 38.23 17.41 7.40
C LEU A 431 39.25 18.46 6.92
N PRO A 432 38.92 19.27 5.90
CA PRO A 432 39.78 20.37 5.47
C PRO A 432 40.13 21.30 6.64
N GLY A 433 41.43 21.46 6.92
CA GLY A 433 41.93 22.29 8.02
C GLY A 433 41.90 21.65 9.42
N SER A 434 41.52 20.37 9.53
CA SER A 434 41.61 19.57 10.76
C SER A 434 42.75 18.55 10.66
N TYR A 435 43.43 18.28 11.77
CA TYR A 435 44.38 17.15 11.89
C TYR A 435 43.71 15.87 12.39
N ALA A 436 42.44 15.93 12.79
CA ALA A 436 41.68 14.79 13.26
C ALA A 436 41.06 14.05 12.08
N GLU A 437 41.39 12.77 12.00
CA GLU A 437 40.74 11.78 11.14
C GLU A 437 39.40 11.35 11.75
N ILE A 438 38.38 11.25 10.90
CA ILE A 438 37.04 10.79 11.27
C ILE A 438 36.80 9.48 10.53
N GLU A 439 36.55 8.43 11.30
CA GLU A 439 36.12 7.14 10.77
C GLU A 439 34.61 7.18 10.52
N GLY A 440 34.21 6.90 9.27
CA GLY A 440 32.83 6.67 8.86
C GLY A 440 32.55 5.18 8.77
N ASP A 441 31.42 4.77 9.32
CA ASP A 441 30.92 3.40 9.31
C ASP A 441 30.10 3.14 8.03
N PRO A 442 30.23 1.95 7.40
CA PRO A 442 29.32 1.48 6.36
C PRO A 442 27.87 1.45 6.83
N ILE A 443 26.92 1.63 5.90
CA ILE A 443 25.49 1.68 6.24
C ILE A 443 24.95 0.31 6.70
N ASP A 444 25.46 -0.80 6.18
CA ASP A 444 25.04 -2.16 6.57
C ASP A 444 25.57 -2.60 7.94
N GLU A 445 26.62 -1.96 8.46
CA GLU A 445 27.16 -2.19 9.80
C GLU A 445 26.40 -1.44 10.91
N LEU A 446 25.44 -0.59 10.55
CA LEU A 446 24.67 0.20 11.52
C LEU A 446 23.75 -0.70 12.35
N GLU A 447 24.07 -0.86 13.63
CA GLU A 447 23.20 -1.53 14.60
C GLU A 447 22.21 -0.54 15.23
N ASP A 448 20.92 -0.77 15.03
CA ASP A 448 19.83 0.03 15.64
C ASP A 448 19.02 -0.74 16.68
N ARG A 449 19.07 -2.09 16.68
CA ARG A 449 18.27 -2.97 17.52
C ARG A 449 19.11 -3.71 18.55
N HIS A 450 18.64 -3.71 19.78
CA HIS A 450 19.34 -4.30 20.91
C HIS A 450 18.40 -5.05 21.85
N ASP A 451 18.90 -6.17 22.38
CA ASP A 451 18.26 -6.91 23.47
C ASP A 451 18.73 -6.37 24.82
N ILE A 452 17.81 -5.84 25.62
CA ILE A 452 18.17 -5.18 26.89
C ILE A 452 17.41 -5.82 28.04
N ILE A 453 18.15 -6.27 29.05
CA ILE A 453 17.58 -6.84 30.28
C ILE A 453 17.58 -5.77 31.37
N GLY A 454 16.47 -5.58 32.06
CA GLY A 454 16.37 -4.64 33.17
C GLY A 454 15.15 -4.87 34.04
N HIS A 455 15.08 -4.17 35.17
CA HIS A 455 13.93 -4.19 36.06
C HIS A 455 12.94 -3.08 35.70
N VAL A 456 11.65 -3.39 35.71
CA VAL A 456 10.59 -2.38 35.54
C VAL A 456 10.62 -1.41 36.73
N HIS A 457 11.02 -0.17 36.50
CA HIS A 457 11.07 0.88 37.52
C HIS A 457 9.74 1.61 37.65
N THR A 458 9.13 1.95 36.51
CA THR A 458 7.85 2.65 36.44
C THR A 458 6.98 1.95 35.41
N LEU A 459 5.73 1.67 35.78
CA LEU A 459 4.68 1.20 34.90
C LEU A 459 3.43 2.01 35.20
N ILE A 460 2.96 2.76 34.20
CA ILE A 460 1.72 3.52 34.27
C ILE A 460 0.81 3.00 33.17
N HIS A 461 -0.24 2.29 33.58
CA HIS A 461 -1.31 1.88 32.69
C HIS A 461 -2.08 3.13 32.22
N SER A 462 -2.29 3.24 30.92
CA SER A 462 -3.13 4.27 30.34
C SER A 462 -4.57 3.74 30.20
N GLN A 463 -5.55 4.65 30.26
CA GLN A 463 -6.95 4.29 30.05
C GLN A 463 -7.18 3.80 28.61
N SER A 464 -8.08 2.83 28.46
CA SER A 464 -8.61 2.22 27.21
C SER A 464 -7.81 2.53 25.92
N GLY A 465 -7.00 1.57 25.48
CA GLY A 465 -6.43 1.52 24.11
C GLY A 465 -5.13 2.29 23.88
N ARG A 466 -4.59 3.01 24.89
CA ARG A 466 -3.27 3.64 24.77
C ARG A 466 -2.16 2.69 25.25
N ALA A 467 -0.97 2.87 24.70
CA ALA A 467 0.23 2.18 25.15
C ALA A 467 0.55 2.53 26.63
N PRO A 468 1.04 1.57 27.44
CA PRO A 468 1.51 1.85 28.79
C PRO A 468 2.79 2.70 28.74
N ARG A 469 3.02 3.50 29.78
CA ARG A 469 4.29 4.20 29.97
C ARG A 469 5.19 3.35 30.86
N ILE A 470 6.31 2.91 30.30
CA ILE A 470 7.23 1.97 30.95
C ILE A 470 8.61 2.61 31.05
N THR A 471 9.27 2.45 32.19
CA THR A 471 10.69 2.78 32.36
C THR A 471 11.38 1.59 32.99
N ILE A 472 12.50 1.16 32.40
CA ILE A 472 13.34 0.09 32.95
C ILE A 472 14.62 0.66 33.54
N THR A 473 15.20 -0.06 34.49
CA THR A 473 16.46 0.29 35.14
C THR A 473 17.40 -0.91 35.25
N GLN A 474 18.71 -0.65 35.24
CA GLN A 474 19.76 -1.63 35.50
C GLN A 474 20.55 -1.26 36.75
N SER A 475 21.31 -2.22 37.29
CA SER A 475 22.06 -2.14 38.56
C SER A 475 23.07 -0.99 38.64
N ASN A 476 23.38 -0.33 37.53
CA ASN A 476 24.28 0.83 37.41
C ASN A 476 23.56 2.20 37.47
N ASN A 477 22.30 2.26 37.92
CA ASN A 477 21.44 3.45 37.88
C ASN A 477 21.21 4.02 36.46
N ALA A 478 21.40 3.23 35.41
CA ALA A 478 20.96 3.59 34.07
C ALA A 478 19.44 3.41 33.96
N PHE A 479 18.78 4.35 33.29
CA PHE A 479 17.34 4.32 33.04
C PHE A 479 17.08 4.40 31.53
N ALA A 480 16.07 3.68 31.08
CA ALA A 480 15.57 3.78 29.71
C ALA A 480 14.04 3.91 29.70
N ASP A 481 13.55 4.86 28.90
CA ASP A 481 12.13 5.03 28.60
C ASP A 481 11.74 4.02 27.52
N VAL A 482 10.77 3.15 27.80
CA VAL A 482 10.29 2.16 26.84
C VAL A 482 9.01 2.70 26.18
N GLN A 483 9.12 3.04 24.90
CA GLN A 483 8.03 3.61 24.12
C GLN A 483 7.37 2.53 23.26
N VAL A 484 6.23 2.05 23.73
CA VAL A 484 5.42 1.08 22.97
C VAL A 484 4.65 1.82 21.88
N LYS A 485 4.97 1.53 20.62
CA LYS A 485 4.38 2.14 19.43
C LYS A 485 3.53 1.15 18.64
N ALA A 486 3.82 -0.14 18.74
CA ALA A 486 2.96 -1.22 18.26
C ALA A 486 2.55 -2.09 19.44
N MET A 487 1.26 -2.40 19.56
CA MET A 487 0.72 -3.28 20.61
C MET A 487 0.73 -4.76 20.22
N ILE A 488 0.84 -5.04 18.92
CA ILE A 488 0.86 -6.39 18.35
C ILE A 488 2.18 -6.58 17.60
N HIS A 489 2.83 -7.70 17.87
CA HIS A 489 4.05 -8.15 17.23
C HIS A 489 3.73 -8.79 15.86
N SER A 490 4.72 -8.92 14.98
CA SER A 490 4.55 -9.42 13.62
C SER A 490 4.02 -10.85 13.51
N ASP A 491 4.10 -11.64 14.59
CA ASP A 491 3.53 -12.98 14.73
C ASP A 491 2.10 -13.00 15.32
N GLY A 492 1.49 -11.82 15.53
CA GLY A 492 0.15 -11.68 16.09
C GLY A 492 0.10 -11.68 17.63
N THR A 493 1.22 -11.88 18.32
CA THR A 493 1.25 -11.86 19.80
C THR A 493 1.33 -10.43 20.37
N PRO A 494 0.91 -10.18 21.62
CA PRO A 494 1.08 -8.87 22.24
C PRO A 494 2.56 -8.49 22.40
N THR A 495 2.92 -7.24 22.10
CA THR A 495 4.30 -6.74 22.31
C THR A 495 4.62 -6.47 23.78
N VAL A 496 3.61 -6.36 24.62
CA VAL A 496 3.71 -6.18 26.07
C VAL A 496 3.02 -7.36 26.74
N PRO A 497 3.68 -8.06 27.66
CA PRO A 497 3.11 -9.24 28.30
C PRO A 497 2.00 -8.85 29.27
N GLU A 498 0.99 -9.71 29.38
CA GLU A 498 -0.07 -9.56 30.38
C GLU A 498 0.51 -9.67 31.81
N GLY A 499 -0.06 -8.92 32.75
CA GLY A 499 0.35 -8.96 34.16
C GLY A 499 1.78 -8.44 34.41
N LEU A 500 2.28 -7.50 33.60
CA LEU A 500 3.53 -6.81 33.88
C LEU A 500 3.37 -5.91 35.13
N GLU A 501 4.33 -5.96 36.05
CA GLU A 501 4.33 -5.23 37.32
C GLU A 501 5.65 -4.49 37.56
N LYS A 502 5.63 -3.54 38.51
CA LYS A 502 6.84 -2.85 38.94
C LYS A 502 7.76 -3.83 39.69
N GLY A 503 9.04 -3.83 39.34
CA GLY A 503 10.07 -4.70 39.92
C GLY A 503 10.39 -5.92 39.06
N ASP A 504 9.50 -6.29 38.13
CA ASP A 504 9.69 -7.43 37.24
C ASP A 504 10.98 -7.31 36.44
N LEU A 505 11.69 -8.44 36.33
CA LEU A 505 12.82 -8.58 35.43
C LEU A 505 12.28 -8.83 34.01
N VAL A 506 12.67 -7.98 33.07
CA VAL A 506 12.24 -8.09 31.68
C VAL A 506 13.41 -8.05 30.71
N ARG A 507 13.26 -8.79 29.61
CA ARG A 507 14.05 -8.61 28.38
C ARG A 507 13.22 -7.82 27.39
N VAL A 508 13.75 -6.67 26.98
CA VAL A 508 13.24 -5.92 25.85
C VAL A 508 13.98 -6.41 24.61
N GLU A 509 13.31 -7.25 23.81
CA GLU A 509 13.88 -7.89 22.62
C GLU A 509 13.82 -6.96 21.41
N LYS A 510 14.93 -6.87 20.68
CA LYS A 510 15.08 -6.18 19.39
C LYS A 510 14.54 -4.76 19.38
N ALA A 511 14.56 -4.06 20.51
CA ALA A 511 14.08 -2.68 20.59
C ALA A 511 15.03 -1.74 19.87
N ILE A 512 14.46 -0.74 19.21
CA ILE A 512 15.27 0.30 18.57
C ILE A 512 15.84 1.18 19.68
N PHE A 513 17.16 1.26 19.74
CA PHE A 513 17.90 2.01 20.76
C PHE A 513 18.17 3.43 20.28
N GLN A 514 17.73 4.42 21.06
CA GLN A 514 17.86 5.83 20.71
C GLN A 514 18.30 6.65 21.90
N LEU A 515 18.97 7.78 21.64
CA LEU A 515 19.16 8.84 22.61
C LEU A 515 18.29 10.03 22.21
N ASN A 516 17.41 10.46 23.11
CA ASN A 516 16.63 11.66 22.85
C ASN A 516 17.51 12.93 22.93
N TYR A 517 16.92 14.08 22.62
CA TYR A 517 17.59 15.39 22.66
C TYR A 517 18.20 15.77 24.03
N LYS A 518 17.79 15.11 25.12
CA LYS A 518 18.35 15.29 26.48
C LYS A 518 19.45 14.27 26.81
N GLY A 519 19.77 13.35 25.90
CA GLY A 519 20.71 12.26 26.13
C GLY A 519 20.14 11.12 26.97
N ALA A 520 18.82 11.05 27.17
CA ALA A 520 18.21 9.90 27.86
C ALA A 520 17.96 8.76 26.86
N ILE A 521 18.15 7.53 27.34
CA ILE A 521 17.96 6.31 26.54
C ILE A 521 16.48 6.06 26.34
N VAL A 522 16.10 5.78 25.10
CA VAL A 522 14.75 5.42 24.69
C VAL A 522 14.82 4.09 23.94
N LEU A 523 13.98 3.15 24.35
CA LEU A 523 13.78 1.86 23.69
C LEU A 523 12.42 1.86 23.02
N LYS A 524 12.39 1.85 21.70
CA LYS A 524 11.12 1.89 20.95
C LYS A 524 10.69 0.47 20.60
N ILE A 525 9.45 0.13 20.95
CA ILE A 525 8.80 -1.15 20.62
C ILE A 525 7.92 -0.96 19.41
N ASP A 526 8.33 -1.56 18.31
CA ASP A 526 7.61 -1.62 17.04
C ASP A 526 7.17 -3.06 16.76
N PRO A 527 6.59 -3.39 15.58
CA PRO A 527 6.08 -4.73 15.33
C PRO A 527 7.12 -5.87 15.34
N PHE A 528 8.42 -5.59 15.45
CA PHE A 528 9.48 -6.62 15.54
C PHE A 528 10.21 -6.64 16.88
N ALA A 529 9.73 -5.85 17.84
CA ALA A 529 10.25 -5.78 19.19
C ALA A 529 9.16 -6.18 20.18
N ARG A 530 9.56 -6.70 21.34
CA ARG A 530 8.61 -7.04 22.42
C ARG A 530 9.28 -7.04 23.77
N ILE A 531 8.47 -7.02 24.81
CA ILE A 531 8.88 -7.17 26.19
C ILE A 531 8.57 -8.61 26.61
N VAL A 532 9.53 -9.29 27.23
CA VAL A 532 9.40 -10.65 27.74
C VAL A 532 9.73 -10.64 29.22
N LYS A 533 8.85 -11.19 30.07
CA LYS A 533 9.14 -11.39 31.50
C LYS A 533 10.13 -12.55 31.66
N LEU A 534 11.09 -12.40 32.57
CA LEU A 534 12.13 -13.39 32.83
C LEU A 534 12.01 -13.96 34.25
N ASP A 535 12.28 -15.26 34.40
CA ASP A 535 12.37 -15.94 35.69
C ASP A 535 13.77 -15.76 36.28
N SER A 536 13.94 -14.76 37.16
CA SER A 536 15.01 -14.40 38.12
C SER A 536 16.51 -14.75 37.94
N ASP A 537 16.93 -15.60 37.02
CA ASP A 537 18.29 -16.15 36.88
C ASP A 537 18.96 -15.87 35.52
N GLU A 538 18.33 -15.09 34.62
CA GLU A 538 18.98 -14.70 33.37
C GLU A 538 20.02 -13.58 33.64
N LYS A 539 21.31 -13.89 33.42
CA LYS A 539 22.39 -12.91 33.57
C LYS A 539 22.20 -11.78 32.55
N VAL A 540 22.30 -10.53 33.02
CA VAL A 540 22.30 -9.32 32.18
C VAL A 540 23.36 -9.47 31.08
N THR A 541 22.92 -9.75 29.84
CA THR A 541 23.80 -9.98 28.69
C THR A 541 24.36 -8.68 28.11
N MET A 542 23.66 -7.54 28.29
CA MET A 542 24.09 -6.24 27.79
C MET A 542 23.70 -5.07 28.71
N SER A 543 24.67 -4.21 29.03
CA SER A 543 24.47 -2.96 29.78
C SER A 543 23.83 -1.89 28.89
N LEU A 544 22.91 -1.10 29.42
CA LEU A 544 22.31 0.08 28.79
C LEU A 544 23.33 1.11 28.30
N LEU A 545 24.54 1.08 28.85
CA LEU A 545 25.64 2.00 28.50
C LEU A 545 26.60 1.42 27.44
N LYS A 546 26.40 0.17 27.02
CA LYS A 546 27.27 -0.50 26.05
C LYS A 546 26.90 -0.20 24.57
N PRO A 547 25.61 -0.13 24.18
CA PRO A 547 25.24 0.15 22.79
C PRO A 547 25.85 1.45 22.28
N ARG A 548 26.41 1.40 21.08
CA ARG A 548 26.86 2.60 20.37
C ARG A 548 25.62 3.38 19.94
N ALA A 549 25.38 4.50 20.60
CA ALA A 549 24.19 5.30 20.34
C ALA A 549 24.29 6.20 19.11
N ARG A 550 25.53 6.46 18.64
CA ARG A 550 25.81 7.46 17.62
C ARG A 550 26.88 6.99 16.66
N TRP A 551 26.64 7.25 15.39
CA TRP A 551 27.40 6.74 14.27
C TRP A 551 27.93 7.89 13.43
N ASN A 552 29.04 7.66 12.75
CA ASN A 552 29.51 8.55 11.70
C ASN A 552 29.25 7.82 10.40
N ILE A 553 28.57 8.42 9.44
CA ILE A 553 28.21 7.72 8.21
C ILE A 553 28.66 8.54 7.01
N MET A 554 29.06 7.84 5.96
CA MET A 554 29.50 8.45 4.71
C MET A 554 28.62 7.94 3.57
N GLY A 555 28.30 8.80 2.61
CA GLY A 555 27.51 8.37 1.47
C GLY A 555 27.33 9.45 0.41
N THR A 556 26.93 9.03 -0.77
CA THR A 556 26.52 9.87 -1.90
C THR A 556 25.09 10.38 -1.68
N VAL A 557 24.87 11.68 -1.84
CA VAL A 557 23.56 12.31 -1.70
C VAL A 557 22.65 11.97 -2.88
N VAL A 558 21.51 11.34 -2.60
CA VAL A 558 20.54 10.93 -3.64
C VAL A 558 19.45 11.99 -3.82
N TYR A 559 18.85 12.43 -2.72
CA TYR A 559 17.79 13.45 -2.71
C TYR A 559 17.60 14.06 -1.33
N ARG A 560 16.98 15.25 -1.30
CA ARG A 560 16.55 15.93 -0.08
C ARG A 560 15.09 15.63 0.24
N THR A 561 14.74 15.72 1.52
CA THR A 561 13.37 15.62 2.02
C THR A 561 13.07 16.79 2.96
N GLU A 562 11.80 17.21 3.01
CA GLU A 562 11.36 18.27 3.91
C GLU A 562 9.92 18.00 4.38
N LYS A 563 9.70 18.12 5.70
CA LYS A 563 8.37 18.09 6.32
C LYS A 563 8.13 19.40 7.05
N ARG A 564 6.93 19.96 6.87
CA ARG A 564 6.49 21.17 7.57
C ARG A 564 5.14 20.93 8.22
N GLY A 565 4.86 21.70 9.25
CA GLY A 565 3.53 21.79 9.82
C GLY A 565 3.44 22.86 10.89
N GLU A 566 2.28 22.94 11.51
CA GLU A 566 2.01 23.89 12.58
C GLU A 566 1.75 23.13 13.89
N SER A 567 2.15 23.74 15.00
CA SER A 567 1.89 23.25 16.34
C SER A 567 1.50 24.40 17.25
N ALA A 568 1.02 24.11 18.46
CA ALA A 568 0.79 25.15 19.47
C ALA A 568 2.05 25.97 19.82
N ARG A 569 3.25 25.50 19.43
CA ARG A 569 4.53 26.19 19.64
C ARG A 569 5.01 26.97 18.40
N GLY A 570 4.19 27.04 17.35
CA GLY A 570 4.50 27.66 16.08
C GLY A 570 4.75 26.67 14.95
N GLU A 571 5.13 27.21 13.80
CA GLU A 571 5.56 26.46 12.62
C GLU A 571 6.81 25.64 12.92
N TRP A 572 6.83 24.42 12.40
CA TRP A 572 7.98 23.53 12.52
C TRP A 572 8.39 23.03 11.14
N CYS A 573 9.70 22.82 10.98
CA CYS A 573 10.30 22.29 9.76
C CYS A 573 11.34 21.24 10.13
N ARG A 574 11.22 20.06 9.52
CA ARG A 574 12.22 18.99 9.53
C ARG A 574 12.78 18.83 8.13
N ARG A 575 14.10 18.75 8.04
CA ARG A 575 14.84 18.53 6.80
C ARG A 575 15.53 17.17 6.87
N GLY A 576 15.81 16.57 5.71
CA GLY A 576 16.52 15.30 5.64
C GLY A 576 17.19 15.04 4.31
N LEU A 577 18.11 14.08 4.32
CA LEU A 577 18.87 13.60 3.18
C LEU A 577 18.66 12.10 3.04
N MET A 578 18.45 11.62 1.83
CA MET A 578 18.71 10.22 1.50
C MET A 578 20.14 10.13 0.99
N ILE A 579 20.97 9.35 1.68
CA ILE A 579 22.33 9.04 1.23
C ILE A 579 22.44 7.55 0.94
N LEU A 580 23.34 7.20 0.04
CA LEU A 580 23.65 5.82 -0.29
C LEU A 580 25.15 5.58 -0.24
N ASP A 581 25.54 4.35 0.05
CA ASP A 581 26.92 3.88 -0.01
C ASP A 581 26.91 2.53 -0.76
N ASN A 582 28.05 1.85 -0.87
CA ASN A 582 28.10 0.55 -1.58
C ASN A 582 27.27 -0.54 -0.89
N THR A 583 27.00 -0.40 0.41
CA THR A 583 26.36 -1.42 1.24
C THR A 583 24.86 -1.20 1.41
N GLY A 584 24.39 0.04 1.35
CA GLY A 584 23.05 0.42 1.78
C GLY A 584 22.60 1.81 1.34
N ALA A 585 21.40 2.17 1.79
CA ALA A 585 20.89 3.54 1.72
C ALA A 585 20.18 3.87 3.03
N ILE A 586 20.36 5.09 3.51
CA ILE A 586 19.77 5.54 4.77
C ILE A 586 19.24 6.97 4.64
N LYS A 587 18.03 7.16 5.15
CA LYS A 587 17.47 8.50 5.33
C LYS A 587 17.95 9.07 6.65
N VAL A 588 18.55 10.25 6.62
CA VAL A 588 18.94 11.02 7.80
C VAL A 588 18.09 12.28 7.88
N GLU A 589 17.43 12.51 9.01
CA GLU A 589 16.53 13.66 9.19
C GLU A 589 16.72 14.37 10.53
N GLY A 590 16.27 15.62 10.64
CA GLY A 590 16.35 16.39 11.87
C GLY A 590 15.64 17.73 11.77
N TRP A 591 15.60 18.47 12.88
CA TRP A 591 15.05 19.83 12.88
C TRP A 591 15.85 20.75 11.97
N GLN A 592 15.20 21.66 11.26
CA GLN A 592 15.88 22.62 10.37
C GLN A 592 17.04 23.35 11.07
N ALA A 593 16.86 23.72 12.35
CA ALA A 593 17.88 24.44 13.13
C ALA A 593 19.09 23.60 13.55
N ASP A 594 19.00 22.26 13.46
CA ASP A 594 20.11 21.37 13.81
C ASP A 594 21.02 21.09 12.61
N TRP A 595 20.57 21.42 11.40
CA TRP A 595 21.38 21.33 10.18
C TRP A 595 22.36 22.50 10.09
N GLY A 596 23.62 22.20 9.77
CA GLY A 596 24.66 23.21 9.51
C GLY A 596 24.52 23.88 8.14
N PRO A 597 25.26 24.96 7.88
CA PRO A 597 25.17 25.74 6.64
C PRO A 597 25.51 24.93 5.38
N GLN A 598 26.34 23.89 5.50
CA GLN A 598 26.68 23.02 4.36
C GLN A 598 25.47 22.25 3.81
N TYR A 599 24.41 22.06 4.59
CA TYR A 599 23.19 21.38 4.11
C TYR A 599 22.60 22.10 2.90
N ASP A 600 22.56 23.43 2.93
CA ASP A 600 21.99 24.25 1.85
C ASP A 600 22.93 24.35 0.64
N MET A 601 24.21 24.00 0.80
CA MET A 601 25.23 23.98 -0.26
C MET A 601 25.28 22.67 -1.04
N LEU A 602 24.67 21.59 -0.53
CA LEU A 602 24.71 20.28 -1.19
C LEU A 602 24.10 20.29 -2.60
N GLU A 603 24.71 19.54 -3.48
CA GLU A 603 24.15 19.09 -4.75
C GLU A 603 23.85 17.59 -4.69
N LEU A 604 23.04 17.12 -5.63
CA LEU A 604 22.79 15.68 -5.76
C LEU A 604 24.03 15.03 -6.38
N GLY A 605 24.43 13.87 -5.87
CA GLY A 605 25.69 13.23 -6.26
C GLY A 605 26.88 13.60 -5.37
N ASP A 606 26.79 14.66 -4.54
CA ASP A 606 27.85 15.00 -3.60
C ASP A 606 28.12 13.85 -2.62
N THR A 607 29.40 13.61 -2.34
CA THR A 607 29.80 12.74 -1.24
C THR A 607 29.79 13.52 0.07
N VAL A 608 29.16 12.97 1.10
CA VAL A 608 29.08 13.60 2.43
C VAL A 608 29.51 12.66 3.54
N ILE A 609 30.03 13.24 4.61
CA ILE A 609 30.17 12.58 5.91
C ILE A 609 29.28 13.29 6.93
N ILE A 610 28.48 12.50 7.65
CA ILE A 610 27.61 12.97 8.71
C ILE A 610 28.07 12.34 10.02
N THR A 611 28.54 13.18 10.94
CA THR A 611 29.07 12.73 12.23
C THR A 611 28.00 12.75 13.31
N ASN A 612 28.15 11.85 14.29
CA ASN A 612 27.34 11.81 15.50
C ASN A 612 25.83 11.72 15.19
N VAL A 613 25.46 10.87 14.23
CA VAL A 613 24.08 10.54 13.84
C VAL A 613 23.49 9.57 14.84
N GLY A 614 22.32 9.88 15.42
CA GLY A 614 21.59 8.92 16.24
C GLY A 614 20.79 7.95 15.38
N MET A 615 20.64 6.71 15.83
CA MET A 615 19.77 5.75 15.15
C MET A 615 18.31 5.96 15.52
N ASN A 616 17.44 5.79 14.54
CA ASN A 616 15.99 5.74 14.67
C ASN A 616 15.44 4.72 13.66
N GLY A 617 14.19 4.30 13.80
CA GLY A 617 13.62 3.37 12.85
C GLY A 617 12.15 3.06 13.09
N TRP A 618 11.57 2.32 12.16
CA TRP A 618 10.24 1.75 12.25
C TRP A 618 10.16 0.50 11.38
N ALA A 619 9.69 -0.60 11.96
CA ALA A 619 9.62 -1.89 11.30
C ALA A 619 11.00 -2.25 10.70
N ALA A 620 11.06 -2.60 9.43
CA ALA A 620 12.33 -2.91 8.75
C ALA A 620 13.09 -1.67 8.22
N LEU A 621 12.72 -0.43 8.59
CA LEU A 621 13.43 0.79 8.18
C LEU A 621 14.30 1.33 9.32
N THR A 622 15.59 1.39 9.05
CA THR A 622 16.58 2.15 9.84
C THR A 622 16.76 3.53 9.23
N THR A 623 16.86 4.55 10.09
CA THR A 623 16.97 5.96 9.74
C THR A 623 17.94 6.65 10.69
N GLY A 624 18.61 7.69 10.21
CA GLY A 624 19.46 8.55 11.05
C GLY A 624 18.69 9.77 11.56
N GLU A 625 19.06 10.24 12.75
CA GLU A 625 18.62 11.50 13.30
C GLU A 625 19.79 12.46 13.55
N ILE A 626 19.65 13.69 13.06
CA ILE A 626 20.54 14.81 13.33
C ILE A 626 20.14 15.48 14.63
N TYR A 627 21.14 15.76 15.47
CA TYR A 627 21.01 16.61 16.64
C TYR A 627 21.96 17.81 16.54
N ARG A 628 21.84 18.76 17.46
CA ARG A 628 22.75 19.93 17.57
C ARG A 628 24.25 19.58 17.61
N ALA A 629 24.61 18.38 18.04
CA ALA A 629 26.00 17.92 18.09
C ALA A 629 26.47 17.23 16.80
N SER A 630 25.54 16.86 15.90
CA SER A 630 25.85 16.25 14.61
C SER A 630 26.42 17.29 13.64
N ARG A 631 27.30 16.87 12.73
CA ARG A 631 27.85 17.75 11.69
C ARG A 631 27.81 17.05 10.34
N LEU A 632 27.34 17.76 9.33
CA LEU A 632 27.42 17.38 7.92
C LEU A 632 28.63 18.08 7.31
N HIS A 633 29.45 17.31 6.60
CA HIS A 633 30.56 17.82 5.81
C HIS A 633 30.48 17.28 4.38
N ILE A 634 30.60 18.18 3.40
CA ILE A 634 30.78 17.85 1.99
C ILE A 634 32.24 17.44 1.80
N VAL A 635 32.43 16.26 1.22
CA VAL A 635 33.74 15.72 0.89
C VAL A 635 34.06 16.13 -0.53
N ALA A 636 35.08 16.96 -0.72
CA ALA A 636 35.59 17.24 -2.04
C ALA A 636 36.31 16.00 -2.57
N ASP A 637 35.96 15.56 -3.77
CA ASP A 637 36.76 14.58 -4.51
C ASP A 637 38.13 15.21 -4.80
N ASN A 638 39.21 14.51 -4.48
CA ASN A 638 40.58 14.94 -4.77
C ASN A 638 40.90 14.81 -6.26
#